data_AF-A0A6A4GIW9-F1
#
_entry.id   AF-A0A6A4GIW9-F1
#
_cell.length_a   1.000
_cell.length_b   1.000
_cell.length_c   1.000
_cell.angle_alpha   90.00
_cell.angle_beta   90.00
_cell.angle_gamma   90.00
#
_symmetry.space_group_name_H-M   'P 1'
#
loop_
_entity.id
_entity.type
_entity.pdbx_description
1 polymer ?
#
loop_
_entity_poly.entity_id
_entity_poly.type
_entity_poly.pdbx_seq_one_letter_code
_entity_poly.pdbx_strand_id
1 'polypeptide(L)'
;MNERLKERIQDYQQQLHALKSKVTRIPARLATATKRVARTFNVKADEERKFYLKDANGTIPDAARDVFLDLVAMENVPANKVTRVFKRIAGVFGVEVEGDVSRRSVGRIVKEGGNASKLQFVEALKDAKGVTLSGDGTSHKNETYESKFATVITPNKRLQFFLGLKMAINHTSETQLEGWIETAEDFFHLAYESGVVSEDDTRIFWNLVTGFHSDHAADQKKLFELMKKWKRQLDREQRGQRAVKRLTDNEYAYLVFTGAQALVQKAGGPAAWDRLSADERTRRIEAMKKHIVLDMGEDEFQKLTEEEKAEVDLFLWAGCCMHKEMNAFKGGCVGLDEFWDEHPELTPPILLPNRDNAAAITKAPGTEAAERATTRSERGAIKVASLAGAIFRHKDRKRGQQDTLRFYFDHKLGFSLAFPDTSNTRFQSHAEACTLIITHLNLFIEFLTCVQQNKGSRKLNHMELNVLKGLQDPATRLEFCAITLYHLAVSIPYMREIRGPFAKEDNILKLGTFHKRVIDHLDALIKDPSHLVGPNASSEKGSLDGLLWERPDAFYAVQKHAPDHPYLSDILVHMLKRARDTWLRFSSEFEEEGAISLLTPEQIERAFMEKTNDLNEGEFGTYRQTSRDNPTMTVAQYNARQMFKFNQTSSYLRSLSPQMRQWLRKITREQDASGASRKEKIQMAEFRQKIADERLEKQRIRKAKEAAAAEAVNRTTPILTLTELEYRSSCSLGSTGYMKVDEINLQLKWHQEHGAKGAVPRLGGNRNDKLRILQEAVEKFIEAHISEHPNVPELGEAGEEDDIPDVTVEDLDGFDSEGYDSEEDYYK
;
A
#
# COMPACT_ATOMS: atom_id res chain seq x y z
N MET A 1 -40.66 -7.08 107.86
CA MET A 1 -39.70 -6.02 107.45
C MET A 1 -38.80 -6.43 106.26
N ASN A 2 -38.89 -7.66 105.72
CA ASN A 2 -37.94 -8.18 104.71
C ASN A 2 -38.49 -8.23 103.26
N GLU A 3 -39.81 -8.09 103.05
CA GLU A 3 -40.42 -8.10 101.70
C GLU A 3 -40.38 -6.73 101.00
N ARG A 4 -40.71 -5.65 101.72
CA ARG A 4 -40.71 -4.28 101.18
C ARG A 4 -39.34 -3.81 100.68
N LEU A 5 -38.27 -4.37 101.24
CA LEU A 5 -36.89 -4.11 100.80
C LEU A 5 -36.57 -4.88 99.51
N LYS A 6 -37.06 -6.11 99.38
CA LYS A 6 -36.89 -6.93 98.16
C LYS A 6 -37.62 -6.31 96.98
N GLU A 7 -38.85 -5.81 97.16
CA GLU A 7 -39.58 -5.10 96.11
C GLU A 7 -38.85 -3.84 95.65
N ARG A 8 -38.33 -3.02 96.58
CA ARG A 8 -37.53 -1.84 96.22
C ARG A 8 -36.22 -2.20 95.52
N ILE A 9 -35.55 -3.28 95.91
CA ILE A 9 -34.33 -3.76 95.23
C ILE A 9 -34.67 -4.23 93.82
N GLN A 10 -35.79 -4.92 93.62
CA GLN A 10 -36.21 -5.40 92.31
C GLN A 10 -36.62 -4.23 91.39
N ASP A 11 -37.32 -3.24 91.93
CA ASP A 11 -37.66 -2.01 91.20
C ASP A 11 -36.40 -1.21 90.82
N TYR A 12 -35.45 -1.07 91.76
CA TYR A 12 -34.16 -0.44 91.44
C TYR A 12 -33.36 -1.24 90.41
N GLN A 13 -33.38 -2.58 90.45
CA GLN A 13 -32.72 -3.42 89.43
C GLN A 13 -33.37 -3.27 88.05
N GLN A 14 -34.70 -3.17 87.98
CA GLN A 14 -35.40 -2.87 86.72
C GLN A 14 -35.06 -1.49 86.19
N GLN A 15 -35.03 -0.46 87.06
CA GLN A 15 -34.61 0.89 86.68
C GLN A 15 -33.14 0.93 86.22
N LEU A 16 -32.25 0.20 86.90
CA LEU A 16 -30.83 0.07 86.53
C LEU A 16 -30.66 -0.65 85.20
N HIS A 17 -31.45 -1.70 84.94
CA HIS A 17 -31.47 -2.38 83.65
C HIS A 17 -31.99 -1.44 82.56
N ALA A 18 -33.09 -0.70 82.81
CA ALA A 18 -33.63 0.25 81.84
C ALA A 18 -32.63 1.37 81.52
N LEU A 19 -31.91 1.88 82.52
CA LEU A 19 -30.83 2.85 82.32
C LEU A 19 -29.64 2.25 81.57
N LYS A 20 -29.16 1.06 81.94
CA LYS A 20 -28.09 0.35 81.21
C LYS A 20 -28.48 0.09 79.76
N SER A 21 -29.73 -0.29 79.49
CA SER A 21 -30.27 -0.47 78.14
C SER A 21 -30.41 0.86 77.38
N LYS A 22 -30.72 1.97 78.05
CA LYS A 22 -30.68 3.30 77.43
C LYS A 22 -29.26 3.69 77.05
N VAL A 23 -28.29 3.48 77.95
CA VAL A 23 -26.86 3.80 77.72
C VAL A 23 -26.27 2.95 76.60
N THR A 24 -26.54 1.63 76.57
CA THR A 24 -26.08 0.75 75.47
C THR A 24 -26.70 1.10 74.11
N ARG A 25 -27.87 1.76 74.09
CA ARG A 25 -28.49 2.26 72.85
C ARG A 25 -27.96 3.63 72.41
N ILE A 26 -27.18 4.34 73.23
CA ILE A 26 -26.60 5.65 72.89
C ILE A 26 -25.66 5.55 71.67
N PRO A 27 -24.71 4.59 71.57
CA PRO A 27 -23.86 4.44 70.39
C PRO A 27 -24.67 4.19 69.10
N ALA A 28 -25.71 3.34 69.17
CA ALA A 28 -26.58 3.07 68.03
C ALA A 28 -27.42 4.30 67.63
N ARG A 29 -27.90 5.09 68.61
CA ARG A 29 -28.61 6.35 68.37
C ARG A 29 -27.70 7.44 67.82
N LEU A 30 -26.47 7.56 68.31
CA LEU A 30 -25.44 8.42 67.76
C LEU A 30 -25.11 7.99 66.33
N ALA A 31 -24.86 6.70 66.06
CA ALA A 31 -24.63 6.21 64.69
C ALA A 31 -25.82 6.49 63.75
N THR A 32 -27.05 6.40 64.25
CA THR A 32 -28.27 6.72 63.49
C THR A 32 -28.41 8.23 63.26
N ALA A 33 -28.06 9.05 64.26
CA ALA A 33 -28.04 10.51 64.14
C ALA A 33 -26.93 10.98 63.19
N THR A 34 -25.73 10.41 63.26
CA THR A 34 -24.62 10.63 62.32
C THR A 34 -25.01 10.18 60.91
N LYS A 35 -25.70 9.04 60.74
CA LYS A 35 -26.29 8.63 59.45
C LYS A 35 -27.37 9.59 58.96
N ARG A 36 -28.19 10.16 59.86
CA ARG A 36 -29.21 11.15 59.51
C ARG A 36 -28.59 12.48 59.10
N VAL A 37 -27.60 12.97 59.84
CA VAL A 37 -26.85 14.19 59.52
C VAL A 37 -26.08 14.00 58.20
N ALA A 38 -25.40 12.86 58.01
CA ALA A 38 -24.79 12.50 56.73
C ALA A 38 -25.82 12.42 55.58
N ARG A 39 -27.05 11.94 55.83
CA ARG A 39 -28.15 12.00 54.87
C ARG A 39 -28.61 13.42 54.57
N THR A 40 -28.75 14.28 55.57
CA THR A 40 -29.20 15.67 55.38
C THR A 40 -28.16 16.52 54.66
N PHE A 41 -26.86 16.28 54.90
CA PHE A 41 -25.77 16.86 54.09
C PHE A 41 -25.66 16.20 52.70
N ASN A 42 -26.02 14.92 52.55
CA ASN A 42 -26.11 14.25 51.25
C ASN A 42 -27.30 14.71 50.39
N VAL A 43 -28.36 15.32 50.94
CA VAL A 43 -29.46 15.86 50.10
C VAL A 43 -28.97 17.04 49.26
N LYS A 44 -28.02 17.84 49.74
CA LYS A 44 -27.31 18.83 48.90
C LYS A 44 -26.33 18.17 47.92
N ALA A 45 -25.78 17.00 48.25
CA ALA A 45 -24.94 16.21 47.34
C ALA A 45 -25.76 15.40 46.30
N ASP A 46 -27.06 15.15 46.53
CA ASP A 46 -27.96 14.49 45.57
C ASP A 46 -28.42 15.46 44.47
N GLU A 47 -28.47 16.78 44.72
CA GLU A 47 -28.60 17.79 43.65
C GLU A 47 -27.33 17.86 42.76
N GLU A 48 -26.16 17.46 43.28
CA GLU A 48 -24.88 17.39 42.55
C GLU A 48 -24.70 16.09 41.74
N ARG A 49 -25.64 15.13 41.82
CA ARG A 49 -25.57 13.85 41.08
C ARG A 49 -26.31 13.85 39.75
N LYS A 50 -26.73 15.02 39.25
CA LYS A 50 -27.38 15.14 37.94
C LYS A 50 -26.48 15.83 36.93
N PHE A 51 -26.15 15.15 35.84
CA PHE A 51 -25.38 15.70 34.73
C PHE A 51 -26.29 15.98 33.54
N TYR A 52 -26.31 17.23 33.06
CA TYR A 52 -27.11 17.62 31.91
C TYR A 52 -26.26 17.56 30.64
N LEU A 53 -26.72 16.79 29.64
CA LEU A 53 -26.03 16.69 28.35
C LEU A 53 -26.11 17.97 27.52
N LYS A 54 -26.98 18.90 27.92
CA LYS A 54 -27.14 20.23 27.33
C LYS A 54 -27.33 21.23 28.46
N ASP A 55 -26.71 22.39 28.33
CA ASP A 55 -26.98 23.52 29.21
C ASP A 55 -28.38 24.12 28.97
N ALA A 56 -28.72 25.15 29.75
CA ALA A 56 -30.00 25.86 29.64
C ALA A 56 -30.26 26.47 28.25
N ASN A 57 -29.21 26.69 27.45
CA ASN A 57 -29.30 27.21 26.09
C ASN A 57 -29.34 26.10 25.03
N GLY A 58 -29.41 24.83 25.44
CA GLY A 58 -29.38 23.68 24.54
C GLY A 58 -27.99 23.33 23.98
N THR A 59 -26.93 23.96 24.51
CA THR A 59 -25.55 23.72 24.07
C THR A 59 -24.95 22.55 24.81
N ILE A 60 -24.29 21.64 24.09
CA ILE A 60 -23.61 20.48 24.69
C ILE A 60 -22.30 20.98 25.33
N PRO A 61 -22.12 20.85 26.67
CA PRO A 61 -20.95 21.34 27.38
C PRO A 61 -19.66 20.67 26.93
N ASP A 62 -18.53 21.38 27.00
CA ASP A 62 -17.22 20.88 26.55
C ASP A 62 -16.81 19.57 27.23
N ALA A 63 -17.08 19.41 28.52
CA ALA A 63 -16.82 18.15 29.23
C ALA A 63 -17.58 16.95 28.63
N ALA A 64 -18.84 17.15 28.22
CA ALA A 64 -19.61 16.11 27.54
C ALA A 64 -19.06 15.82 26.13
N ARG A 65 -18.64 16.87 25.41
CA ARG A 65 -18.03 16.74 24.07
C ARG A 65 -16.74 15.93 24.15
N ASP A 66 -15.87 16.23 25.12
CA ASP A 66 -14.59 15.55 25.32
C ASP A 66 -14.78 14.06 25.54
N VAL A 67 -15.67 13.68 26.46
CA VAL A 67 -15.96 12.27 26.73
C VAL A 67 -16.57 11.58 25.51
N PHE A 68 -17.48 12.23 24.78
CA PHE A 68 -18.05 11.64 23.57
C PHE A 68 -17.02 11.47 22.46
N LEU A 69 -16.11 12.42 22.31
CA LEU A 69 -15.04 12.35 21.34
C LEU A 69 -14.09 11.19 21.66
N ASP A 70 -13.65 11.08 22.92
CA ASP A 70 -12.77 9.99 23.36
C ASP A 70 -13.43 8.62 23.17
N LEU A 71 -14.67 8.45 23.63
CA LEU A 71 -15.39 7.18 23.48
C LEU A 71 -15.56 6.80 22.01
N VAL A 72 -15.80 7.76 21.12
CA VAL A 72 -16.05 7.48 19.70
C VAL A 72 -14.74 7.28 18.92
N ALA A 73 -13.71 8.08 19.17
CA ALA A 73 -12.46 8.06 18.41
C ALA A 73 -11.43 7.08 19.00
N MET A 74 -11.25 7.05 20.32
CA MET A 74 -10.28 6.19 21.00
C MET A 74 -10.82 4.78 21.21
N GLU A 75 -12.05 4.69 21.75
CA GLU A 75 -12.66 3.43 22.21
C GLU A 75 -13.60 2.78 21.18
N ASN A 76 -13.66 3.31 19.96
CA ASN A 76 -14.49 2.81 18.86
C ASN A 76 -15.99 2.65 19.19
N VAL A 77 -16.53 3.38 20.17
CA VAL A 77 -17.95 3.35 20.48
C VAL A 77 -18.75 3.94 19.31
N PRO A 78 -19.76 3.23 18.76
CA PRO A 78 -20.57 3.77 17.68
C PRO A 78 -21.24 5.08 18.06
N ALA A 79 -21.18 6.09 17.17
CA ALA A 79 -21.70 7.43 17.44
C ALA A 79 -23.20 7.48 17.81
N ASN A 80 -24.00 6.52 17.33
CA ASN A 80 -25.41 6.39 17.70
C ASN A 80 -25.65 5.69 19.05
N LYS A 81 -24.61 5.10 19.66
CA LYS A 81 -24.66 4.41 20.95
C LYS A 81 -23.93 5.18 22.06
N VAL A 82 -23.10 6.17 21.73
CA VAL A 82 -22.23 6.87 22.70
C VAL A 82 -22.99 7.45 23.89
N THR A 83 -24.12 8.13 23.64
CA THR A 83 -24.90 8.73 24.72
C THR A 83 -25.49 7.67 25.66
N ARG A 84 -25.92 6.52 25.10
CA ARG A 84 -26.40 5.39 25.91
C ARG A 84 -25.29 4.76 26.74
N VAL A 85 -24.08 4.63 26.18
CA VAL A 85 -22.91 4.10 26.89
C VAL A 85 -22.54 5.03 28.04
N PHE A 86 -22.46 6.34 27.78
CA PHE A 86 -22.18 7.34 28.81
C PHE A 86 -23.22 7.32 29.95
N LYS A 87 -24.52 7.25 29.64
CA LYS A 87 -25.59 7.11 30.63
C LYS A 87 -25.43 5.86 31.51
N ARG A 88 -25.04 4.72 30.91
CA ARG A 88 -24.80 3.48 31.65
C ARG A 88 -23.61 3.60 32.60
N ILE A 89 -22.51 4.17 32.13
CA ILE A 89 -21.31 4.40 32.95
C ILE A 89 -21.64 5.34 34.12
N ALA A 90 -22.28 6.48 33.84
CA ALA A 90 -22.70 7.43 34.88
C ALA A 90 -23.64 6.79 35.91
N GLY A 91 -24.57 5.95 35.48
CA GLY A 91 -25.48 5.21 36.36
C GLY A 91 -24.77 4.28 37.34
N VAL A 92 -23.63 3.67 36.96
CA VAL A 92 -22.81 2.86 37.88
C VAL A 92 -22.26 3.71 39.04
N PHE A 93 -21.97 4.98 38.79
CA PHE A 93 -21.50 5.93 39.80
C PHE A 93 -22.64 6.67 40.52
N GLY A 94 -23.89 6.30 40.28
CA GLY A 94 -25.06 6.96 40.88
C GLY A 94 -25.32 8.36 40.33
N VAL A 95 -24.80 8.70 39.15
CA VAL A 95 -25.03 9.97 38.47
C VAL A 95 -26.17 9.80 37.45
N GLU A 96 -27.25 10.55 37.64
CA GLU A 96 -28.35 10.61 36.68
C GLU A 96 -27.97 11.55 35.53
N VAL A 97 -28.13 11.11 34.28
CA VAL A 97 -27.77 11.90 33.10
C VAL A 97 -29.03 12.30 32.33
N GLU A 98 -29.34 13.60 32.31
CA GLU A 98 -30.53 14.14 31.65
C GLU A 98 -30.24 14.64 30.22
N GLY A 99 -31.22 14.45 29.33
CA GLY A 99 -31.17 14.87 27.94
C GLY A 99 -30.64 13.81 26.98
N ASP A 100 -30.44 14.20 25.71
CA ASP A 100 -29.90 13.32 24.66
C ASP A 100 -29.16 14.13 23.59
N VAL A 101 -28.23 13.49 22.88
CA VAL A 101 -27.41 14.11 21.83
C VAL A 101 -27.56 13.34 20.52
N SER A 102 -27.94 14.06 19.46
CA SER A 102 -28.20 13.43 18.16
C SER A 102 -26.93 12.84 17.54
N ARG A 103 -27.08 11.80 16.71
CA ARG A 103 -25.98 11.23 15.91
C ARG A 103 -25.24 12.30 15.10
N ARG A 104 -25.97 13.29 14.56
CA ARG A 104 -25.39 14.42 13.80
C ARG A 104 -24.51 15.30 14.69
N SER A 105 -24.96 15.60 15.89
CA SER A 105 -24.19 16.39 16.87
C SER A 105 -22.91 15.67 17.29
N VAL A 106 -22.98 14.35 17.54
CA VAL A 106 -21.80 13.53 17.82
C VAL A 106 -20.84 13.52 16.63
N GLY A 107 -21.35 13.37 15.41
CA GLY A 107 -20.52 13.44 14.19
C GLY A 107 -19.79 14.78 14.03
N ARG A 108 -20.40 15.88 14.45
CA ARG A 108 -19.74 17.21 14.48
C ARG A 108 -18.68 17.32 15.58
N ILE A 109 -18.96 16.79 16.77
CA ILE A 109 -17.98 16.72 17.86
C ILE A 109 -16.73 15.93 17.41
N VAL A 110 -16.92 14.83 16.68
CA VAL A 110 -15.81 14.06 16.07
C VAL A 110 -15.00 14.91 15.10
N LYS A 111 -15.66 15.64 14.19
CA LYS A 111 -14.98 16.53 13.24
C LYS A 111 -14.25 17.70 13.91
N GLU A 112 -14.78 18.21 15.03
CA GLU A 112 -14.08 19.22 15.86
C GLU A 112 -12.74 18.66 16.37
N GLY A 113 -12.72 17.39 16.79
CA GLY A 113 -11.49 16.67 17.13
C GLY A 113 -10.49 16.61 15.98
N GLY A 114 -10.95 16.27 14.77
CA GLY A 114 -10.10 16.26 13.58
C GLY A 114 -9.50 17.62 13.24
N ASN A 115 -10.28 18.71 13.33
CA ASN A 115 -9.77 20.06 13.13
C ASN A 115 -8.76 20.46 14.23
N ALA A 116 -8.99 20.06 15.48
CA ALA A 116 -8.00 20.25 16.54
C ALA A 116 -6.70 19.47 16.26
N SER A 117 -6.77 18.26 15.68
CA SER A 117 -5.58 17.48 15.29
C SER A 117 -4.75 18.19 14.22
N LYS A 118 -5.40 18.89 13.28
CA LYS A 118 -4.71 19.72 12.26
C LYS A 118 -3.99 20.90 12.90
N LEU A 119 -4.65 21.61 13.83
CA LEU A 119 -4.04 22.72 14.58
C LEU A 119 -2.84 22.24 15.41
N GLN A 120 -2.99 21.10 16.09
CA GLN A 120 -1.94 20.48 16.89
C GLN A 120 -0.68 20.20 16.07
N PHE A 121 -0.85 19.70 14.84
CA PHE A 121 0.27 19.44 13.93
C PHE A 121 0.99 20.74 13.57
N VAL A 122 0.27 21.77 13.11
CA VAL A 122 0.89 23.06 12.73
C VAL A 122 1.57 23.72 13.92
N GLU A 123 0.98 23.63 15.12
CA GLU A 123 1.59 24.16 16.33
C GLU A 123 2.89 23.43 16.71
N ALA A 124 2.96 22.12 16.49
CA ALA A 124 4.18 21.33 16.72
C ALA A 124 5.34 21.76 15.80
N LEU A 125 5.08 22.40 14.66
CA LEU A 125 6.12 22.89 13.75
C LEU A 125 6.93 24.06 14.33
N LYS A 126 6.40 24.79 15.33
CA LYS A 126 7.06 25.96 15.93
C LYS A 126 8.40 25.60 16.58
N ASP A 127 8.51 24.40 17.16
CA ASP A 127 9.70 23.90 17.84
C ASP A 127 10.47 22.86 17.00
N ALA A 128 10.10 22.69 15.73
CA ALA A 128 10.67 21.67 14.87
C ALA A 128 12.06 22.05 14.35
N LYS A 129 12.98 21.09 14.36
CA LYS A 129 14.27 21.14 13.68
C LYS A 129 14.23 20.48 12.30
N GLY A 130 13.26 19.59 12.08
CA GLY A 130 13.08 18.87 10.83
C GLY A 130 11.73 18.17 10.82
N VAL A 131 11.24 17.87 9.63
CA VAL A 131 10.04 17.08 9.40
C VAL A 131 10.35 16.03 8.36
N THR A 132 10.04 14.78 8.65
CA THR A 132 10.07 13.74 7.64
C THR A 132 8.66 13.30 7.30
N LEU A 133 8.41 13.14 6.01
CA LEU A 133 7.11 12.76 5.48
C LEU A 133 7.13 11.28 5.14
N SER A 134 6.00 10.61 5.32
CA SER A 134 5.82 9.26 4.82
C SER A 134 4.45 9.13 4.18
N GLY A 135 4.41 8.52 3.01
CA GLY A 135 3.17 8.33 2.28
C GLY A 135 3.17 7.02 1.53
N ASP A 136 1.97 6.52 1.29
CA ASP A 136 1.73 5.30 0.54
C ASP A 136 0.38 5.38 -0.18
N GLY A 137 0.28 4.67 -1.30
CA GLY A 137 -0.90 4.62 -2.16
C GLY A 137 -1.42 3.20 -2.27
N THR A 138 -2.72 2.99 -2.08
CA THR A 138 -3.35 1.70 -2.34
C THR A 138 -4.72 1.87 -2.98
N SER A 139 -5.25 0.78 -3.53
CA SER A 139 -6.58 0.74 -4.10
C SER A 139 -7.53 -0.01 -3.17
N HIS A 140 -8.72 0.54 -2.92
CA HIS A 140 -9.78 -0.12 -2.17
C HIS A 140 -11.10 -0.02 -2.93
N LYS A 141 -11.65 -1.17 -3.34
CA LYS A 141 -12.88 -1.26 -4.15
C LYS A 141 -12.79 -0.40 -5.42
N ASN A 142 -11.67 -0.54 -6.14
CA ASN A 142 -11.33 0.20 -7.34
C ASN A 142 -11.14 1.71 -7.15
N GLU A 143 -11.13 2.25 -5.93
CA GLU A 143 -10.80 3.65 -5.65
C GLU A 143 -9.38 3.76 -5.11
N THR A 144 -8.64 4.75 -5.59
CA THR A 144 -7.29 5.07 -5.11
C THR A 144 -7.36 5.88 -3.81
N TYR A 145 -6.60 5.45 -2.81
CA TYR A 145 -6.39 6.14 -1.54
C TYR A 145 -4.90 6.35 -1.26
N GLU A 146 -4.58 7.50 -0.68
CA GLU A 146 -3.25 7.86 -0.22
C GLU A 146 -3.27 8.10 1.29
N SER A 147 -2.40 7.42 2.04
CA SER A 147 -2.14 7.71 3.45
C SER A 147 -0.98 8.67 3.59
N LYS A 148 -1.07 9.57 4.58
CA LYS A 148 -0.08 10.62 4.81
C LYS A 148 0.28 10.69 6.28
N PHE A 149 1.57 10.58 6.57
CA PHE A 149 2.16 10.74 7.89
C PHE A 149 3.29 11.77 7.86
N ALA A 150 3.52 12.39 9.01
CA ALA A 150 4.68 13.24 9.24
C ALA A 150 5.28 12.98 10.62
N THR A 151 6.61 12.90 10.68
CA THR A 151 7.35 12.89 11.93
C THR A 151 7.99 14.26 12.14
N VAL A 152 7.51 14.98 13.14
CA VAL A 152 8.05 16.28 13.55
C VAL A 152 9.15 16.05 14.58
N ILE A 153 10.36 16.49 14.24
CA ILE A 153 11.56 16.29 15.05
C ILE A 153 11.82 17.57 15.83
N THR A 154 11.69 17.50 17.15
CA THR A 154 11.96 18.61 18.07
C THR A 154 13.25 18.32 18.86
N PRO A 155 13.83 19.29 19.59
CA PRO A 155 15.04 19.04 20.38
C PRO A 155 14.93 17.89 21.39
N ASN A 156 13.73 17.61 21.89
CA ASN A 156 13.50 16.68 23.00
C ASN A 156 12.77 15.39 22.61
N LYS A 157 12.06 15.39 21.47
CA LYS A 157 11.15 14.31 21.08
C LYS A 157 10.89 14.27 19.57
N ARG A 158 10.52 13.09 19.10
CA ARG A 158 9.99 12.84 17.76
C ARG A 158 8.47 12.64 17.90
N LEU A 159 7.69 13.47 17.21
CA LEU A 159 6.24 13.42 17.26
C LEU A 159 5.71 12.91 15.92
N GLN A 160 5.07 11.74 15.93
CA GLN A 160 4.42 11.19 14.74
C GLN A 160 2.98 11.67 14.64
N PHE A 161 2.60 12.10 13.44
CA PHE A 161 1.27 12.58 13.11
C PHE A 161 0.73 11.83 11.90
N PHE A 162 -0.50 11.35 12.01
CA PHE A 162 -1.32 11.00 10.88
C PHE A 162 -1.99 12.27 10.35
N LEU A 163 -1.87 12.50 9.04
CA LEU A 163 -2.41 13.69 8.36
C LEU A 163 -3.70 13.39 7.59
N GLY A 164 -4.12 12.13 7.55
CA GLY A 164 -5.38 11.70 6.93
C GLY A 164 -5.18 10.81 5.71
N LEU A 165 -6.27 10.10 5.36
CA LEU A 165 -6.44 9.44 4.08
C LEU A 165 -7.05 10.39 3.07
N LYS A 166 -6.55 10.38 1.84
CA LYS A 166 -7.10 11.16 0.73
C LYS A 166 -7.46 10.24 -0.43
N MET A 167 -8.61 10.47 -1.06
CA MET A 167 -8.90 9.82 -2.34
C MET A 167 -8.17 10.58 -3.45
N ALA A 168 -7.48 9.86 -4.33
CA ALA A 168 -6.83 10.47 -5.49
C ALA A 168 -7.48 9.97 -6.78
N ILE A 169 -7.55 10.82 -7.80
CA ILE A 169 -8.15 10.47 -9.10
C ILE A 169 -7.33 9.42 -9.86
N ASN A 170 -6.03 9.35 -9.56
CA ASN A 170 -5.07 8.38 -10.10
C ASN A 170 -3.86 8.30 -9.16
N HIS A 171 -2.96 7.36 -9.42
CA HIS A 171 -1.73 7.12 -8.66
C HIS A 171 -0.48 7.77 -9.30
N THR A 172 -0.62 8.89 -10.03
CA THR A 172 0.57 9.55 -10.63
C THR A 172 1.31 10.40 -9.61
N SER A 173 2.63 10.49 -9.74
CA SER A 173 3.49 11.30 -8.87
C SER A 173 3.07 12.77 -8.82
N GLU A 174 2.58 13.32 -9.92
CA GLU A 174 2.07 14.69 -9.99
C GLU A 174 0.80 14.88 -9.15
N THR A 175 -0.16 13.96 -9.26
CA THR A 175 -1.39 13.98 -8.45
C THR A 175 -1.08 13.77 -6.97
N GLN A 176 -0.12 12.91 -6.64
CA GLN A 176 0.36 12.72 -5.26
C GLN A 176 1.00 14.00 -4.69
N LEU A 177 1.85 14.69 -5.47
CA LEU A 177 2.44 15.97 -5.05
C LEU A 177 1.36 17.02 -4.77
N GLU A 178 0.41 17.19 -5.69
CA GLU A 178 -0.74 18.10 -5.50
C GLU A 178 -1.53 17.71 -4.25
N GLY A 179 -1.74 16.41 -4.03
CA GLY A 179 -2.35 15.87 -2.83
C GLY A 179 -1.62 16.24 -1.53
N TRP A 180 -0.29 16.34 -1.54
CA TRP A 180 0.52 16.82 -0.41
C TRP A 180 0.45 18.34 -0.23
N ILE A 181 0.53 19.10 -1.32
CA ILE A 181 0.41 20.56 -1.31
C ILE A 181 -0.93 20.99 -0.72
N GLU A 182 -2.03 20.46 -1.24
CA GLU A 182 -3.38 20.75 -0.76
C GLU A 182 -3.54 20.38 0.73
N THR A 183 -2.92 19.28 1.18
CA THR A 183 -2.98 18.88 2.61
C THR A 183 -2.27 19.91 3.50
N ALA A 184 -1.09 20.37 3.09
CA ALA A 184 -0.35 21.40 3.83
C ALA A 184 -1.11 22.74 3.84
N GLU A 185 -1.65 23.15 2.69
CA GLU A 185 -2.45 24.37 2.53
C GLU A 185 -3.71 24.34 3.40
N ASP A 186 -4.47 23.24 3.38
CA ASP A 186 -5.65 23.07 4.22
C ASP A 186 -5.34 23.22 5.72
N PHE A 187 -4.19 22.72 6.17
CA PHE A 187 -3.81 22.74 7.57
C PHE A 187 -3.34 24.14 7.99
N PHE A 188 -2.52 24.78 7.15
CA PHE A 188 -2.03 26.14 7.40
C PHE A 188 -3.14 27.18 7.33
N HIS A 189 -4.04 27.06 6.35
CA HIS A 189 -5.19 27.95 6.22
C HIS A 189 -6.08 27.87 7.47
N LEU A 190 -6.38 26.65 7.95
CA LEU A 190 -7.13 26.47 9.19
C LEU A 190 -6.40 27.07 10.40
N ALA A 191 -5.08 26.90 10.49
CA ALA A 191 -4.27 27.47 11.56
C ALA A 191 -4.25 29.00 11.52
N TYR A 192 -4.19 29.60 10.33
CA TYR A 192 -4.25 31.04 10.12
C TYR A 192 -5.61 31.60 10.55
N GLU A 193 -6.72 31.01 10.08
CA GLU A 193 -8.06 31.45 10.47
C GLU A 193 -8.32 31.32 11.97
N SER A 194 -7.67 30.36 12.63
CA SER A 194 -7.74 30.19 14.09
C SER A 194 -6.92 31.21 14.88
N GLY A 195 -5.93 31.85 14.24
CA GLY A 195 -4.93 32.70 14.88
C GLY A 195 -3.78 31.95 15.55
N VAL A 196 -3.65 30.64 15.34
CA VAL A 196 -2.50 29.83 15.83
C VAL A 196 -1.20 30.25 15.13
N VAL A 197 -1.29 30.68 13.87
CA VAL A 197 -0.21 31.30 13.09
C VAL A 197 -0.63 32.68 12.60
N SER A 198 0.32 33.57 12.40
CA SER A 198 0.07 34.96 11.97
C SER A 198 -0.07 35.13 10.46
N GLU A 199 0.47 34.19 9.68
CA GLU A 199 0.51 34.23 8.22
C GLU A 199 0.08 32.87 7.67
N ASP A 200 -0.72 32.90 6.60
CA ASP A 200 -1.09 31.72 5.83
C ASP A 200 0.05 31.37 4.85
N ASP A 201 1.14 30.82 5.40
CA ASP A 201 2.36 30.54 4.65
C ASP A 201 2.88 29.11 4.85
N THR A 202 2.53 28.22 3.91
CA THR A 202 2.96 26.81 3.90
C THR A 202 4.46 26.63 3.67
N ARG A 203 5.19 27.67 3.24
CA ARG A 203 6.65 27.58 3.06
C ARG A 203 7.36 27.30 4.37
N ILE A 204 6.78 27.70 5.51
CA ILE A 204 7.29 27.36 6.84
C ILE A 204 7.39 25.83 6.98
N PHE A 205 6.35 25.10 6.61
CA PHE A 205 6.35 23.64 6.65
C PHE A 205 7.33 23.05 5.65
N TRP A 206 7.26 23.44 4.38
CA TRP A 206 8.12 22.87 3.34
C TRP A 206 9.61 23.13 3.58
N ASN A 207 9.98 24.25 4.20
CA ASN A 207 11.36 24.53 4.57
C ASN A 207 11.85 23.67 5.74
N LEU A 208 10.95 23.21 6.62
CA LEU A 208 11.26 22.26 7.69
C LEU A 208 11.35 20.81 7.19
N VAL A 209 10.76 20.48 6.05
CA VAL A 209 10.80 19.11 5.50
C VAL A 209 12.23 18.74 5.08
N THR A 210 12.74 17.64 5.63
CA THR A 210 14.14 17.16 5.48
C THR A 210 14.23 15.71 4.99
N GLY A 211 13.14 14.96 5.01
CA GLY A 211 13.13 13.57 4.57
C GLY A 211 11.77 13.10 4.02
N PHE A 212 11.82 12.08 3.16
CA PHE A 212 10.65 11.40 2.62
C PHE A 212 10.87 9.88 2.62
N HIS A 213 9.96 9.15 3.27
CA HIS A 213 10.00 7.70 3.39
C HIS A 213 8.80 7.07 2.68
N SER A 214 9.07 6.15 1.75
CA SER A 214 8.06 5.47 0.95
C SER A 214 8.52 4.07 0.55
N ASP A 215 7.71 3.36 -0.24
CA ASP A 215 8.15 2.13 -0.90
C ASP A 215 9.17 2.42 -2.03
N HIS A 216 9.52 1.39 -2.81
CA HIS A 216 10.50 1.52 -3.90
C HIS A 216 9.87 1.70 -5.29
N ALA A 217 8.58 2.02 -5.38
CA ALA A 217 7.91 2.16 -6.65
C ALA A 217 8.45 3.36 -7.47
N ALA A 218 8.39 3.24 -8.80
CA ALA A 218 8.98 4.23 -9.70
C ALA A 218 8.26 5.59 -9.61
N ASP A 219 6.95 5.58 -9.40
CA ASP A 219 6.13 6.76 -9.13
C ASP A 219 6.52 7.42 -7.81
N GLN A 220 6.86 6.66 -6.76
CA GLN A 220 7.33 7.22 -5.48
C GLN A 220 8.71 7.89 -5.62
N LYS A 221 9.64 7.28 -6.36
CA LYS A 221 10.96 7.90 -6.64
C LYS A 221 10.80 9.18 -7.47
N LYS A 222 9.89 9.19 -8.44
CA LYS A 222 9.55 10.40 -9.21
C LYS A 222 8.87 11.46 -8.33
N LEU A 223 7.99 11.06 -7.41
CA LEU A 223 7.36 11.97 -6.45
C LEU A 223 8.40 12.66 -5.57
N PHE A 224 9.39 11.92 -5.05
CA PHE A 224 10.49 12.49 -4.28
C PHE A 224 11.23 13.59 -5.06
N GLU A 225 11.57 13.34 -6.33
CA GLU A 225 12.24 14.34 -7.18
C GLU A 225 11.36 15.58 -7.43
N LEU A 226 10.05 15.40 -7.59
CA LEU A 226 9.11 16.51 -7.72
C LEU A 226 9.01 17.32 -6.42
N MET A 227 8.91 16.66 -5.25
CA MET A 227 8.90 17.31 -3.93
C MET A 227 10.20 18.07 -3.66
N LYS A 228 11.35 17.50 -4.06
CA LYS A 228 12.65 18.15 -3.94
C LYS A 228 12.72 19.45 -4.73
N LYS A 229 12.25 19.43 -5.98
CA LYS A 229 12.15 20.63 -6.82
C LYS A 229 11.19 21.65 -6.23
N TRP A 230 10.04 21.20 -5.74
CA TRP A 230 9.05 22.05 -5.10
C TRP A 230 9.61 22.76 -3.86
N LYS A 231 10.25 22.02 -2.94
CA LYS A 231 10.92 22.57 -1.75
C LYS A 231 11.94 23.64 -2.12
N ARG A 232 12.82 23.36 -3.09
CA ARG A 232 13.83 24.31 -3.57
C ARG A 232 13.18 25.59 -4.07
N GLN A 233 12.16 25.45 -4.93
CA GLN A 233 11.43 26.59 -5.46
C GLN A 233 10.85 27.46 -4.33
N LEU A 234 10.22 26.86 -3.31
CA LEU A 234 9.64 27.59 -2.20
C LEU A 234 10.68 28.34 -1.34
N ASP A 235 11.84 27.74 -1.08
CA ASP A 235 12.95 28.45 -0.39
C ASP A 235 13.43 29.64 -1.22
N ARG A 236 13.67 29.45 -2.54
CA ARG A 236 14.09 30.56 -3.43
C ARG A 236 13.04 31.66 -3.50
N GLU A 237 11.75 31.31 -3.60
CA GLU A 237 10.67 32.30 -3.56
C GLU A 237 10.70 33.11 -2.25
N GLN A 238 10.92 32.46 -1.10
CA GLN A 238 10.98 33.15 0.20
C GLN A 238 12.22 34.08 0.30
N ARG A 239 13.38 33.64 -0.19
CA ARG A 239 14.60 34.47 -0.26
C ARG A 239 14.41 35.66 -1.19
N GLY A 240 13.86 35.42 -2.38
CA GLY A 240 13.57 36.43 -3.38
C GLY A 240 12.63 37.50 -2.86
N GLN A 241 11.54 37.11 -2.18
CA GLN A 241 10.62 38.07 -1.57
C GLN A 241 11.29 38.93 -0.50
N ARG A 242 12.19 38.34 0.31
CA ARG A 242 12.97 39.11 1.29
C ARG A 242 13.94 40.07 0.60
N ALA A 243 14.55 39.67 -0.51
CA ALA A 243 15.45 40.51 -1.30
C ALA A 243 14.69 41.67 -1.97
N VAL A 244 13.53 41.40 -2.57
CA VAL A 244 12.67 42.43 -3.18
C VAL A 244 12.26 43.49 -2.16
N LYS A 245 11.95 43.10 -0.92
CA LYS A 245 11.61 44.06 0.17
C LYS A 245 12.77 45.00 0.55
N ARG A 246 14.01 44.70 0.15
CA ARG A 246 15.20 45.55 0.38
C ARG A 246 15.46 46.53 -0.77
N LEU A 247 14.81 46.34 -1.93
CA LEU A 247 14.94 47.22 -3.07
C LEU A 247 14.19 48.53 -2.84
N THR A 248 14.70 49.60 -3.44
CA THR A 248 13.95 50.84 -3.62
C THR A 248 12.88 50.66 -4.69
N ASP A 249 11.84 51.50 -4.66
CA ASP A 249 10.77 51.50 -5.67
C ASP A 249 11.32 51.64 -7.10
N ASN A 250 12.39 52.44 -7.28
CA ASN A 250 13.04 52.64 -8.57
C ASN A 250 13.78 51.40 -9.07
N GLU A 251 14.49 50.69 -8.19
CA GLU A 251 15.19 49.45 -8.54
C GLU A 251 14.20 48.34 -8.90
N TYR A 252 13.12 48.21 -8.12
CA TYR A 252 12.08 47.24 -8.43
C TYR A 252 11.34 47.60 -9.74
N ALA A 253 11.03 48.87 -9.95
CA ALA A 253 10.42 49.34 -11.20
C ALA A 253 11.33 49.06 -12.42
N TYR A 254 12.64 49.24 -12.27
CA TYR A 254 13.62 48.92 -13.32
C TYR A 254 13.61 47.43 -13.69
N LEU A 255 13.58 46.53 -12.69
CA LEU A 255 13.48 45.08 -12.92
C LEU A 255 12.17 44.71 -13.64
N VAL A 256 11.04 45.22 -13.17
CA VAL A 256 9.73 44.97 -13.77
C VAL A 256 9.67 45.51 -15.20
N PHE A 257 10.23 46.71 -15.45
CA PHE A 257 10.29 47.29 -16.78
C PHE A 257 11.12 46.45 -17.75
N THR A 258 12.28 45.97 -17.30
CA THR A 258 13.18 45.12 -18.08
C THR A 258 12.52 43.78 -18.39
N GLY A 259 11.88 43.15 -17.39
CA GLY A 259 11.11 41.93 -17.59
C GLY A 259 9.92 42.11 -18.54
N ALA A 260 9.22 43.24 -18.46
CA ALA A 260 8.13 43.56 -19.38
C ALA A 260 8.61 43.75 -20.83
N GLN A 261 9.77 44.40 -21.04
CA GLN A 261 10.37 44.51 -22.37
C GLN A 261 10.69 43.13 -22.96
N ALA A 262 11.27 42.23 -22.17
CA ALA A 262 11.58 40.86 -22.60
C ALA A 262 10.31 40.06 -22.96
N LEU A 263 9.23 40.20 -22.18
CA LEU A 263 7.94 39.58 -22.50
C LEU A 263 7.37 40.04 -23.84
N VAL A 264 7.41 41.36 -24.10
CA VAL A 264 6.92 41.96 -25.35
C VAL A 264 7.76 41.46 -26.53
N GLN A 265 9.08 41.40 -26.39
CA GLN A 265 9.95 40.85 -27.43
C GLN A 265 9.66 39.36 -27.69
N LYS A 266 9.52 38.55 -26.64
CA LYS A 266 9.20 37.11 -26.76
C LYS A 266 7.84 36.85 -27.41
N ALA A 267 6.90 37.78 -27.29
CA ALA A 267 5.62 37.71 -27.98
C ALA A 267 5.70 38.08 -29.47
N GLY A 268 6.85 38.55 -29.97
CA GLY A 268 7.03 39.00 -31.35
C GLY A 268 6.96 40.52 -31.54
N GLY A 269 7.15 41.29 -30.46
CA GLY A 269 7.12 42.74 -30.45
C GLY A 269 5.76 43.34 -30.02
N PRO A 270 5.66 44.68 -29.93
CA PRO A 270 4.49 45.37 -29.37
C PRO A 270 3.17 45.01 -30.08
N ALA A 271 3.16 44.95 -31.41
CA ALA A 271 1.95 44.64 -32.16
C ALA A 271 1.42 43.21 -31.94
N ALA A 272 2.32 42.26 -31.67
CA ALA A 272 1.93 40.88 -31.38
C ALA A 272 1.49 40.72 -29.91
N TRP A 273 2.15 41.42 -28.99
CA TRP A 273 1.71 41.57 -27.60
C TRP A 273 0.30 42.17 -27.53
N ASP A 274 0.04 43.21 -28.34
CA ASP A 274 -1.26 43.89 -28.39
C ASP A 274 -2.40 43.07 -29.00
N ARG A 275 -2.09 41.91 -29.59
CA ARG A 275 -3.10 40.94 -30.05
C ARG A 275 -3.42 39.85 -29.02
N LEU A 276 -2.61 39.71 -27.97
CA LEU A 276 -2.92 38.78 -26.88
C LEU A 276 -4.15 39.27 -26.11
N SER A 277 -4.97 38.33 -25.61
CA SER A 277 -6.07 38.66 -24.72
C SER A 277 -5.56 39.29 -23.42
N ALA A 278 -6.43 40.04 -22.74
CA ALA A 278 -6.11 40.63 -21.44
C ALA A 278 -5.66 39.56 -20.43
N ASP A 279 -6.39 38.44 -20.36
CA ASP A 279 -6.08 37.32 -19.47
C ASP A 279 -4.69 36.74 -19.73
N GLU A 280 -4.32 36.56 -21.00
CA GLU A 280 -3.02 36.01 -21.37
C GLU A 280 -1.88 36.99 -21.05
N ARG A 281 -2.09 38.31 -21.25
CA ARG A 281 -1.11 39.32 -20.83
C ARG A 281 -0.92 39.32 -19.32
N THR A 282 -2.01 39.31 -18.56
CA THR A 282 -1.98 39.24 -17.08
C THR A 282 -1.20 38.02 -16.62
N ARG A 283 -1.54 36.84 -17.15
CA ARG A 283 -0.87 35.58 -16.81
C ARG A 283 0.65 35.63 -17.09
N ARG A 284 1.06 36.20 -18.23
CA ARG A 284 2.49 36.38 -18.57
C ARG A 284 3.20 37.39 -17.67
N ILE A 285 2.55 38.50 -17.33
CA ILE A 285 3.11 39.51 -16.42
C ILE A 285 3.30 38.92 -15.02
N GLU A 286 2.31 38.19 -14.51
CA GLU A 286 2.40 37.50 -13.21
C GLU A 286 3.52 36.47 -13.21
N ALA A 287 3.62 35.65 -14.26
CA ALA A 287 4.72 34.69 -14.42
C ALA A 287 6.08 35.38 -14.42
N MET A 288 6.22 36.51 -15.12
CA MET A 288 7.47 37.29 -15.13
C MET A 288 7.82 37.85 -13.75
N LYS A 289 6.85 38.42 -13.02
CA LYS A 289 7.09 38.88 -11.65
C LYS A 289 7.54 37.75 -10.74
N LYS A 290 6.93 36.56 -10.88
CA LYS A 290 7.34 35.36 -10.14
C LYS A 290 8.76 34.93 -10.51
N HIS A 291 9.13 34.98 -11.79
CA HIS A 291 10.49 34.71 -12.24
C HIS A 291 11.50 35.69 -11.66
N ILE A 292 11.24 37.00 -11.66
CA ILE A 292 12.14 37.99 -11.03
C ILE A 292 12.38 37.64 -9.56
N VAL A 293 11.33 37.29 -8.82
CA VAL A 293 11.45 36.87 -7.41
C VAL A 293 12.32 35.61 -7.30
N LEU A 294 12.09 34.61 -8.14
CA LEU A 294 12.89 33.38 -8.14
C LEU A 294 14.37 33.64 -8.46
N ASP A 295 14.66 34.44 -9.47
CA ASP A 295 16.03 34.77 -9.90
C ASP A 295 16.78 35.49 -8.77
N MET A 296 16.15 36.49 -8.15
CA MET A 296 16.72 37.16 -6.97
C MET A 296 16.90 36.19 -5.78
N GLY A 297 15.99 35.25 -5.61
CA GLY A 297 16.07 34.22 -4.60
C GLY A 297 17.24 33.27 -4.81
N GLU A 298 17.50 32.91 -6.07
CA GLU A 298 18.65 32.11 -6.47
C GLU A 298 19.95 32.89 -6.27
N ASP A 299 20.00 34.18 -6.62
CA ASP A 299 21.15 35.04 -6.34
C ASP A 299 21.46 35.12 -4.84
N GLU A 300 20.45 35.24 -3.97
CA GLU A 300 20.64 35.20 -2.51
C GLU A 300 21.07 33.82 -2.01
N PHE A 301 20.63 32.74 -2.66
CA PHE A 301 21.08 31.38 -2.32
C PHE A 301 22.55 31.16 -2.72
N GLN A 302 22.97 31.67 -3.89
CA GLN A 302 24.36 31.52 -4.35
C GLN A 302 25.37 32.24 -3.48
N LYS A 303 24.94 33.23 -2.68
CA LYS A 303 25.77 33.93 -1.69
C LYS A 303 26.09 33.11 -0.44
N LEU A 304 25.36 32.02 -0.19
CA LEU A 304 25.59 31.12 0.94
C LEU A 304 26.89 30.33 0.76
N THR A 305 27.47 29.85 1.87
CA THR A 305 28.55 28.85 1.80
C THR A 305 28.03 27.50 1.31
N GLU A 306 28.90 26.61 0.85
CA GLU A 306 28.47 25.28 0.38
C GLU A 306 27.83 24.45 1.50
N GLU A 307 28.28 24.62 2.76
CA GLU A 307 27.67 23.99 3.93
C GLU A 307 26.25 24.52 4.17
N GLU A 308 26.05 25.83 4.09
CA GLU A 308 24.72 26.44 4.24
C GLU A 308 23.78 26.03 3.09
N LYS A 309 24.29 25.93 1.86
CA LYS A 309 23.53 25.43 0.72
C LYS A 309 23.09 23.99 0.95
N ALA A 310 23.99 23.12 1.43
CA ALA A 310 23.68 21.73 1.74
C ALA A 310 22.61 21.62 2.84
N GLU A 311 22.65 22.46 3.87
CA GLU A 311 21.66 22.51 4.94
C GLU A 311 20.27 22.96 4.47
N VAL A 312 20.21 23.96 3.59
CA VAL A 312 18.96 24.52 3.05
C VAL A 312 18.28 23.52 2.10
N ASP A 313 19.08 22.89 1.24
CA ASP A 313 18.61 21.94 0.25
C ASP A 313 18.51 20.50 0.78
N LEU A 314 18.77 20.28 2.09
CA LEU A 314 18.68 18.97 2.74
C LEU A 314 17.27 18.38 2.57
N PHE A 315 17.17 17.34 1.75
CA PHE A 315 15.96 16.56 1.56
C PHE A 315 16.35 15.16 1.09
N LEU A 316 16.14 14.17 1.95
CA LEU A 316 16.60 12.80 1.77
C LEU A 316 15.45 11.85 1.48
N TRP A 317 15.75 10.78 0.75
CA TRP A 317 14.82 9.68 0.55
C TRP A 317 15.43 8.38 1.08
N ALA A 318 14.60 7.56 1.71
CA ALA A 318 14.95 6.21 2.08
C ALA A 318 13.75 5.29 1.81
N GLY A 319 14.00 4.18 1.12
CA GLY A 319 12.94 3.23 0.78
C GLY A 319 12.74 2.17 1.87
N CYS A 320 11.49 1.77 2.10
CA CYS A 320 11.10 0.78 3.10
C CYS A 320 11.94 -0.52 3.06
N CYS A 321 12.47 -0.95 4.20
CA CYS A 321 13.27 -2.18 4.33
C CYS A 321 12.51 -3.47 4.02
N MET A 322 11.20 -3.51 4.30
CA MET A 322 10.35 -4.69 3.98
C MET A 322 10.32 -4.96 2.48
N HIS A 323 10.22 -3.90 1.68
CA HIS A 323 10.23 -3.98 0.23
C HIS A 323 11.60 -4.34 -0.33
N LYS A 324 12.70 -3.98 0.35
CA LYS A 324 14.05 -4.42 -0.04
C LYS A 324 14.18 -5.93 0.03
N GLU A 325 13.80 -6.52 1.16
CA GLU A 325 13.85 -7.97 1.35
C GLU A 325 12.88 -8.69 0.41
N MET A 326 11.64 -8.22 0.30
CA MET A 326 10.65 -8.83 -0.60
C MET A 326 11.12 -8.82 -2.05
N ASN A 327 11.66 -7.69 -2.53
CA ASN A 327 12.16 -7.60 -3.89
C ASN A 327 13.41 -8.45 -4.10
N ALA A 328 14.32 -8.52 -3.11
CA ALA A 328 15.49 -9.39 -3.17
C ALA A 328 15.11 -10.88 -3.19
N PHE A 329 14.10 -11.28 -2.43
CA PHE A 329 13.53 -12.63 -2.47
C PHE A 329 12.93 -12.94 -3.86
N LYS A 330 12.15 -12.01 -4.43
CA LYS A 330 11.64 -12.14 -5.80
C LYS A 330 12.78 -12.25 -6.82
N GLY A 331 13.83 -11.44 -6.67
CA GLY A 331 15.05 -11.55 -7.47
C GLY A 331 15.70 -12.93 -7.35
N GLY A 332 15.79 -13.48 -6.13
CA GLY A 332 16.25 -14.84 -5.91
C GLY A 332 15.40 -15.89 -6.64
N CYS A 333 14.07 -15.74 -6.63
CA CYS A 333 13.17 -16.64 -7.36
C CYS A 333 13.41 -16.62 -8.87
N VAL A 334 13.70 -15.44 -9.46
CA VAL A 334 14.11 -15.33 -10.87
C VAL A 334 15.40 -16.13 -11.12
N GLY A 335 16.32 -16.16 -10.15
CA GLY A 335 17.52 -17.01 -10.23
C GLY A 335 17.21 -18.51 -10.25
N LEU A 336 16.08 -18.96 -9.70
CA LEU A 336 15.63 -20.36 -9.83
C LEU A 336 15.19 -20.65 -11.26
N ASP A 337 14.41 -19.75 -11.87
CA ASP A 337 13.97 -19.90 -13.27
C ASP A 337 15.17 -19.93 -14.22
N GLU A 338 16.14 -19.04 -14.03
CA GLU A 338 17.36 -19.00 -14.84
C GLU A 338 18.22 -20.25 -14.71
N PHE A 339 18.29 -20.85 -13.52
CA PHE A 339 18.96 -22.13 -13.35
C PHE A 339 18.35 -23.21 -14.27
N TRP A 340 17.03 -23.28 -14.35
CA TRP A 340 16.35 -24.24 -15.22
C TRP A 340 16.55 -23.93 -16.72
N ASP A 341 16.54 -22.64 -17.10
CA ASP A 341 16.79 -22.22 -18.48
C ASP A 341 18.23 -22.53 -18.92
N GLU A 342 19.21 -22.42 -18.03
CA GLU A 342 20.62 -22.72 -18.29
C GLU A 342 20.94 -24.23 -18.28
N HIS A 343 20.05 -25.07 -17.73
CA HIS A 343 20.21 -26.51 -17.63
C HIS A 343 19.07 -27.27 -18.34
N PRO A 344 18.93 -27.14 -19.67
CA PRO A 344 17.85 -27.77 -20.45
C PRO A 344 17.90 -29.30 -20.44
N GLU A 345 19.01 -29.90 -19.99
CA GLU A 345 19.14 -31.34 -19.78
C GLU A 345 18.43 -31.84 -18.52
N LEU A 346 18.13 -30.95 -17.57
CA LEU A 346 17.40 -31.27 -16.36
C LEU A 346 15.89 -31.15 -16.60
N THR A 347 15.10 -31.96 -15.90
CA THR A 347 13.64 -31.82 -15.93
C THR A 347 13.26 -30.64 -15.05
N PRO A 348 12.67 -29.55 -15.60
CA PRO A 348 12.25 -28.42 -14.81
C PRO A 348 11.02 -28.78 -13.95
N PRO A 349 10.64 -27.92 -12.98
CA PRO A 349 9.46 -28.13 -12.17
C PRO A 349 8.21 -28.36 -13.02
N ILE A 350 7.33 -29.22 -12.51
CA ILE A 350 6.09 -29.57 -13.20
C ILE A 350 5.22 -28.31 -13.44
N LEU A 351 4.67 -28.20 -14.65
CA LEU A 351 3.71 -27.15 -14.99
C LEU A 351 2.39 -27.36 -14.24
N LEU A 352 1.86 -26.31 -13.62
CA LEU A 352 0.65 -26.35 -12.78
C LEU A 352 -0.47 -25.45 -13.38
N PRO A 353 -1.00 -25.81 -14.57
CA PRO A 353 -2.04 -25.03 -15.23
C PRO A 353 -3.34 -24.99 -14.42
N ASN A 354 -4.14 -23.93 -14.57
CA ASN A 354 -5.53 -23.97 -14.10
C ASN A 354 -6.35 -24.98 -14.93
N ARG A 355 -7.60 -25.25 -14.53
CA ARG A 355 -8.43 -26.29 -15.18
C ARG A 355 -8.56 -26.08 -16.70
N ASP A 356 -8.75 -24.84 -17.11
CA ASP A 356 -9.10 -24.52 -18.49
C ASP A 356 -7.83 -24.49 -19.37
N ASN A 357 -6.71 -23.98 -18.84
CA ASN A 357 -5.39 -24.13 -19.46
C ASN A 357 -5.00 -25.60 -19.59
N ALA A 358 -5.24 -26.42 -18.56
CA ALA A 358 -4.94 -27.85 -18.61
C ALA A 358 -5.77 -28.55 -19.70
N ALA A 359 -7.04 -28.18 -19.84
CA ALA A 359 -7.90 -28.67 -20.90
C ALA A 359 -7.40 -28.23 -22.28
N ALA A 360 -7.00 -26.97 -22.46
CA ALA A 360 -6.45 -26.47 -23.72
C ALA A 360 -5.15 -27.20 -24.11
N ILE A 361 -4.21 -27.35 -23.18
CA ILE A 361 -2.93 -28.04 -23.39
C ILE A 361 -3.15 -29.51 -23.78
N THR A 362 -4.06 -30.19 -23.07
CA THR A 362 -4.25 -31.65 -23.24
C THR A 362 -5.13 -31.98 -24.45
N LYS A 363 -6.20 -31.20 -24.67
CA LYS A 363 -7.24 -31.53 -25.68
C LYS A 363 -6.99 -30.89 -27.04
N ALA A 364 -6.18 -29.83 -27.12
CA ALA A 364 -5.90 -29.11 -28.36
C ALA A 364 -4.39 -28.84 -28.57
N PRO A 365 -3.51 -29.85 -28.46
CA PRO A 365 -2.08 -29.65 -28.61
C PRO A 365 -1.73 -29.10 -30.00
N GLY A 366 -0.76 -28.19 -30.06
CA GLY A 366 -0.32 -27.54 -31.30
C GLY A 366 -1.22 -26.39 -31.80
N THR A 367 -2.20 -25.96 -31.01
CA THR A 367 -3.01 -24.76 -31.29
C THR A 367 -2.45 -23.53 -30.57
N GLU A 368 -2.73 -22.34 -31.10
CA GLU A 368 -2.41 -21.07 -30.42
C GLU A 368 -2.99 -21.00 -29.01
N ALA A 369 -4.16 -21.62 -28.79
CA ALA A 369 -4.78 -21.70 -27.47
C ALA A 369 -3.96 -22.55 -26.49
N ALA A 370 -3.42 -23.69 -26.93
CA ALA A 370 -2.54 -24.53 -26.12
C ALA A 370 -1.18 -23.89 -25.87
N GLU A 371 -0.61 -23.20 -26.85
CA GLU A 371 0.62 -22.42 -26.68
C GLU A 371 0.41 -21.30 -25.66
N ARG A 372 -0.67 -20.51 -25.80
CA ARG A 372 -1.04 -19.47 -24.84
C ARG A 372 -1.28 -20.04 -23.45
N ALA A 373 -1.99 -21.16 -23.33
CA ALA A 373 -2.24 -21.83 -22.06
C ALA A 373 -0.95 -22.31 -21.39
N THR A 374 0.01 -22.81 -22.17
CA THR A 374 1.33 -23.22 -21.68
C THR A 374 2.11 -22.02 -21.16
N THR A 375 2.19 -20.95 -21.94
CA THR A 375 2.90 -19.71 -21.57
C THR A 375 2.30 -19.01 -20.35
N ARG A 376 0.98 -19.10 -20.15
CA ARG A 376 0.28 -18.51 -18.99
C ARG A 376 0.29 -19.39 -17.74
N SER A 377 0.79 -20.61 -17.83
CA SER A 377 0.82 -21.53 -16.70
C SER A 377 2.16 -21.46 -16.00
N GLU A 378 2.12 -21.47 -14.67
CA GLU A 378 3.30 -21.36 -13.82
C GLU A 378 3.71 -22.72 -13.26
N ARG A 379 4.91 -22.79 -12.69
CA ARG A 379 5.52 -23.99 -12.11
C ARG A 379 6.30 -23.66 -10.84
N GLY A 380 6.87 -24.66 -10.19
CA GLY A 380 7.82 -24.47 -9.09
C GLY A 380 7.21 -24.21 -7.71
N ALA A 381 8.09 -24.02 -6.74
CA ALA A 381 7.78 -23.94 -5.32
C ALA A 381 6.87 -22.75 -4.98
N ILE A 382 7.11 -21.58 -5.57
CA ILE A 382 6.30 -20.37 -5.35
C ILE A 382 4.87 -20.58 -5.84
N LYS A 383 4.70 -21.26 -6.98
CA LYS A 383 3.38 -21.61 -7.48
C LYS A 383 2.65 -22.57 -6.54
N VAL A 384 3.34 -23.62 -6.10
CA VAL A 384 2.75 -24.56 -5.13
C VAL A 384 2.40 -23.87 -3.82
N ALA A 385 3.26 -23.01 -3.28
CA ALA A 385 2.99 -22.24 -2.06
C ALA A 385 1.76 -21.32 -2.20
N SER A 386 1.57 -20.72 -3.38
CA SER A 386 0.40 -19.89 -3.68
C SER A 386 -0.89 -20.72 -3.75
N LEU A 387 -0.87 -21.85 -4.47
CA LEU A 387 -2.01 -22.77 -4.54
C LEU A 387 -2.31 -23.39 -3.16
N ALA A 388 -1.28 -23.72 -2.39
CA ALA A 388 -1.40 -24.25 -1.04
C ALA A 388 -2.03 -23.22 -0.11
N GLY A 389 -1.70 -21.93 -0.21
CA GLY A 389 -2.40 -20.88 0.53
C GLY A 389 -3.86 -20.77 0.14
N ALA A 390 -4.18 -20.80 -1.15
CA ALA A 390 -5.57 -20.80 -1.61
C ALA A 390 -6.38 -22.00 -1.07
N ILE A 391 -5.74 -23.11 -0.72
CA ILE A 391 -6.42 -24.28 -0.13
C ILE A 391 -6.39 -24.22 1.40
N PHE A 392 -5.23 -24.01 2.01
CA PHE A 392 -4.97 -24.18 3.44
C PHE A 392 -5.11 -22.90 4.27
N ARG A 393 -5.20 -21.74 3.62
CA ARG A 393 -5.46 -20.42 4.23
C ARG A 393 -6.10 -19.48 3.19
N HIS A 394 -7.33 -19.82 2.82
CA HIS A 394 -8.06 -19.14 1.75
C HIS A 394 -8.51 -17.73 2.18
N LYS A 395 -8.48 -16.74 1.26
CA LYS A 395 -8.87 -15.34 1.52
C LYS A 395 -10.33 -15.18 2.01
N ASP A 396 -11.25 -15.93 1.41
CA ASP A 396 -12.61 -16.12 1.93
C ASP A 396 -12.60 -17.09 3.12
N ARG A 397 -12.89 -16.57 4.32
CA ARG A 397 -12.94 -17.32 5.58
C ARG A 397 -13.97 -18.47 5.58
N LYS A 398 -14.89 -18.55 4.61
CA LYS A 398 -15.85 -19.66 4.47
C LYS A 398 -15.36 -20.81 3.59
N ARG A 399 -14.24 -20.64 2.88
CA ARG A 399 -13.71 -21.60 1.91
C ARG A 399 -12.36 -22.17 2.37
N GLY A 400 -11.93 -23.25 1.73
CA GLY A 400 -10.64 -23.90 2.00
C GLY A 400 -10.69 -25.01 3.03
N GLN A 401 -9.50 -25.47 3.43
CA GLN A 401 -9.23 -26.61 4.32
C GLN A 401 -8.50 -26.18 5.59
N GLN A 402 -8.48 -24.88 5.92
CA GLN A 402 -7.65 -24.32 6.99
C GLN A 402 -7.86 -24.99 8.35
N ASP A 403 -9.09 -25.03 8.83
CA ASP A 403 -9.39 -25.63 10.14
C ASP A 403 -9.22 -27.16 10.09
N THR A 404 -9.59 -27.80 8.99
CA THR A 404 -9.37 -29.24 8.79
C THR A 404 -7.88 -29.61 8.86
N LEU A 405 -7.01 -28.79 8.25
CA LEU A 405 -5.56 -28.98 8.30
C LEU A 405 -5.02 -28.75 9.71
N ARG A 406 -5.51 -27.73 10.43
CA ARG A 406 -5.14 -27.46 11.82
C ARG A 406 -5.48 -28.65 12.73
N PHE A 407 -6.69 -29.19 12.60
CA PHE A 407 -7.11 -30.38 13.36
C PHE A 407 -6.28 -31.61 12.99
N TYR A 408 -5.93 -31.75 11.72
CA TYR A 408 -5.05 -32.83 11.27
C TYR A 408 -3.65 -32.73 11.87
N PHE A 409 -3.05 -31.53 11.89
CA PHE A 409 -1.75 -31.32 12.54
C PHE A 409 -1.83 -31.52 14.06
N ASP A 410 -2.86 -31.03 14.72
CA ASP A 410 -3.06 -31.26 16.15
C ASP A 410 -3.11 -32.76 16.49
N HIS A 411 -3.83 -33.55 15.68
CA HIS A 411 -3.88 -35.00 15.82
C HIS A 411 -2.53 -35.70 15.53
N LYS A 412 -1.77 -35.25 14.53
CA LYS A 412 -0.54 -35.93 14.07
C LYS A 412 0.73 -35.50 14.81
N LEU A 413 0.79 -34.24 15.23
CA LEU A 413 1.95 -33.60 15.86
C LEU A 413 1.72 -33.31 17.35
N GLY A 414 0.48 -33.34 17.83
CA GLY A 414 0.10 -32.95 19.19
C GLY A 414 -0.05 -31.44 19.38
N PHE A 415 0.01 -30.66 18.30
CA PHE A 415 -0.21 -29.23 18.29
C PHE A 415 -0.65 -28.76 16.89
N SER A 416 -1.41 -27.66 16.85
CA SER A 416 -1.88 -27.05 15.60
C SER A 416 -0.83 -26.10 15.00
N LEU A 417 -0.63 -26.20 13.69
CA LEU A 417 0.14 -25.25 12.89
C LEU A 417 -0.79 -24.52 11.92
N ALA A 418 -0.61 -23.20 11.78
CA ALA A 418 -1.30 -22.41 10.76
C ALA A 418 -0.45 -22.35 9.49
N PHE A 419 -1.08 -22.52 8.34
CA PHE A 419 -0.39 -22.30 7.07
C PHE A 419 -0.09 -20.80 6.89
N PRO A 420 1.05 -20.40 6.29
CA PRO A 420 1.37 -18.99 6.03
C PRO A 420 0.39 -18.31 5.06
N ASP A 421 0.22 -17.00 5.19
CA ASP A 421 -0.83 -16.25 4.49
C ASP A 421 -0.44 -15.82 3.06
N THR A 422 -0.15 -16.79 2.19
CA THR A 422 0.26 -16.50 0.81
C THR A 422 -0.88 -15.93 -0.05
N SER A 423 -2.14 -16.11 0.36
CA SER A 423 -3.32 -15.57 -0.33
C SER A 423 -3.45 -14.05 -0.21
N ASN A 424 -2.93 -13.48 0.87
CA ASN A 424 -2.95 -12.03 1.13
C ASN A 424 -1.55 -11.42 1.00
N THR A 425 -0.64 -12.06 0.26
CA THR A 425 0.70 -11.53 -0.10
C THR A 425 1.46 -10.87 1.06
N ARG A 426 1.39 -11.45 2.27
CA ARG A 426 2.15 -10.95 3.44
C ARG A 426 3.65 -11.09 3.16
N PHE A 427 4.44 -10.14 3.66
CA PHE A 427 5.91 -10.24 3.58
C PHE A 427 6.39 -11.59 4.08
N GLN A 428 7.32 -12.20 3.33
CA GLN A 428 7.92 -13.51 3.61
C GLN A 428 6.97 -14.72 3.62
N SER A 429 5.65 -14.55 3.41
CA SER A 429 4.69 -15.66 3.52
C SER A 429 4.97 -16.82 2.58
N HIS A 430 5.44 -16.56 1.35
CA HIS A 430 5.82 -17.61 0.41
C HIS A 430 7.06 -18.39 0.86
N ALA A 431 8.05 -17.69 1.42
CA ALA A 431 9.26 -18.31 1.94
C ALA A 431 8.95 -19.15 3.20
N GLU A 432 8.10 -18.64 4.09
CA GLU A 432 7.60 -19.36 5.25
C GLU A 432 6.75 -20.57 4.83
N ALA A 433 5.93 -20.45 3.79
CA ALA A 433 5.13 -21.56 3.26
C ALA A 433 6.02 -22.67 2.70
N CYS A 434 7.07 -22.32 1.95
CA CYS A 434 8.08 -23.27 1.49
C CYS A 434 8.76 -23.98 2.66
N THR A 435 9.14 -23.21 3.68
CA THR A 435 9.76 -23.71 4.93
C THR A 435 8.84 -24.70 5.65
N LEU A 436 7.56 -24.36 5.83
CA LEU A 436 6.58 -25.23 6.47
C LEU A 436 6.31 -26.50 5.65
N ILE A 437 6.19 -26.36 4.32
CA ILE A 437 5.95 -27.46 3.40
C ILE A 437 7.10 -28.47 3.45
N ILE A 438 8.36 -28.03 3.31
CA ILE A 438 9.49 -28.97 3.30
C ILE A 438 9.66 -29.67 4.64
N THR A 439 9.42 -28.97 5.75
CA THR A 439 9.49 -29.52 7.11
C THR A 439 8.47 -30.64 7.33
N HIS A 440 7.26 -30.48 6.80
CA HIS A 440 6.14 -31.42 7.01
C HIS A 440 5.65 -32.06 5.71
N LEU A 441 6.52 -32.21 4.71
CA LEU A 441 6.17 -32.60 3.33
C LEU A 441 5.28 -33.85 3.27
N ASN A 442 5.68 -34.90 4.00
CA ASN A 442 4.93 -36.16 4.04
C ASN A 442 3.54 -36.00 4.67
N LEU A 443 3.39 -35.12 5.67
CA LEU A 443 2.10 -34.88 6.31
C LEU A 443 1.15 -34.10 5.39
N PHE A 444 1.65 -33.16 4.58
CA PHE A 444 0.83 -32.49 3.56
C PHE A 444 0.35 -33.47 2.48
N ILE A 445 1.22 -34.37 2.02
CA ILE A 445 0.85 -35.42 1.05
C ILE A 445 -0.19 -36.37 1.65
N GLU A 446 0.02 -36.83 2.90
CA GLU A 446 -0.93 -37.68 3.61
C GLU A 446 -2.27 -36.95 3.81
N PHE A 447 -2.24 -35.68 4.21
CA PHE A 447 -3.44 -34.87 4.40
C PHE A 447 -4.27 -34.75 3.11
N LEU A 448 -3.63 -34.42 1.97
CA LEU A 448 -4.34 -34.36 0.68
C LEU A 448 -4.90 -35.72 0.27
N THR A 449 -4.21 -36.82 0.64
CA THR A 449 -4.74 -38.17 0.44
C THR A 449 -5.99 -38.40 1.30
N CYS A 450 -6.00 -37.97 2.56
CA CYS A 450 -7.19 -38.01 3.41
C CYS A 450 -8.34 -37.17 2.84
N VAL A 451 -8.05 -35.95 2.37
CA VAL A 451 -9.03 -35.07 1.72
C VAL A 451 -9.65 -35.77 0.50
N GLN A 452 -8.82 -36.43 -0.32
CA GLN A 452 -9.31 -37.21 -1.45
C GLN A 452 -10.29 -38.29 -1.02
N GLN A 453 -9.95 -39.09 0.00
CA GLN A 453 -10.80 -40.20 0.46
C GLN A 453 -12.10 -39.74 1.11
N ASN A 454 -12.10 -38.58 1.77
CA ASN A 454 -13.28 -38.02 2.43
C ASN A 454 -14.30 -37.43 1.44
N LYS A 455 -13.90 -37.13 0.21
CA LYS A 455 -14.81 -36.61 -0.82
C LYS A 455 -15.68 -37.74 -1.39
N GLY A 456 -16.97 -37.47 -1.59
CA GLY A 456 -17.90 -38.43 -2.21
C GLY A 456 -17.45 -38.91 -3.60
N SER A 457 -16.78 -38.04 -4.37
CA SER A 457 -16.21 -38.38 -5.67
C SER A 457 -14.91 -39.19 -5.60
N ARG A 458 -14.26 -39.27 -4.43
CA ARG A 458 -12.90 -39.77 -4.20
C ARG A 458 -11.83 -39.17 -5.12
N LYS A 459 -12.08 -37.94 -5.60
CA LYS A 459 -11.19 -37.19 -6.48
C LYS A 459 -10.89 -35.83 -5.87
N LEU A 460 -9.61 -35.45 -5.94
CA LEU A 460 -9.20 -34.09 -5.66
C LEU A 460 -9.74 -33.15 -6.73
N ASN A 461 -10.02 -31.90 -6.35
CA ASN A 461 -10.27 -30.86 -7.34
C ASN A 461 -8.96 -30.50 -8.06
N HIS A 462 -9.05 -29.72 -9.14
CA HIS A 462 -7.88 -29.42 -9.96
C HIS A 462 -6.76 -28.71 -9.18
N MET A 463 -7.13 -27.82 -8.26
CA MET A 463 -6.18 -27.04 -7.46
C MET A 463 -5.45 -27.93 -6.45
N GLU A 464 -6.18 -28.76 -5.71
CA GLU A 464 -5.64 -29.75 -4.77
C GLU A 464 -4.75 -30.78 -5.47
N LEU A 465 -5.14 -31.22 -6.67
CA LEU A 465 -4.35 -32.14 -7.47
C LEU A 465 -3.04 -31.48 -7.94
N ASN A 466 -3.07 -30.20 -8.34
CA ASN A 466 -1.87 -29.46 -8.70
C ASN A 466 -0.93 -29.31 -7.50
N VAL A 467 -1.45 -29.01 -6.31
CA VAL A 467 -0.64 -28.98 -5.08
C VAL A 467 -0.03 -30.35 -4.81
N LEU A 468 -0.82 -31.43 -4.85
CA LEU A 468 -0.30 -32.79 -4.64
C LEU A 468 0.81 -33.14 -5.64
N LYS A 469 0.63 -32.83 -6.93
CA LYS A 469 1.63 -33.05 -7.98
C LYS A 469 2.91 -32.26 -7.70
N GLY A 470 2.82 -30.99 -7.38
CA GLY A 470 3.99 -30.16 -7.05
C GLY A 470 4.71 -30.62 -5.78
N LEU A 471 3.97 -31.08 -4.76
CA LEU A 471 4.57 -31.69 -3.57
C LEU A 471 5.27 -33.02 -3.85
N GLN A 472 4.91 -33.72 -4.93
CA GLN A 472 5.52 -34.99 -5.33
C GLN A 472 6.67 -34.83 -6.33
N ASP A 473 6.76 -33.68 -6.99
CA ASP A 473 7.74 -33.38 -8.02
C ASP A 473 9.15 -33.10 -7.44
N PRO A 474 10.19 -33.88 -7.82
CA PRO A 474 11.56 -33.67 -7.31
C PRO A 474 12.14 -32.30 -7.62
N ALA A 475 11.87 -31.73 -8.80
CA ALA A 475 12.38 -30.41 -9.19
C ALA A 475 11.73 -29.29 -8.37
N THR A 476 10.42 -29.37 -8.10
CA THR A 476 9.74 -28.45 -7.19
C THR A 476 10.27 -28.57 -5.74
N ARG A 477 10.59 -29.78 -5.28
CA ARG A 477 11.20 -30.01 -3.94
C ARG A 477 12.60 -29.41 -3.82
N LEU A 478 13.37 -29.47 -4.90
CA LEU A 478 14.69 -28.83 -4.98
C LEU A 478 14.57 -27.32 -4.71
N GLU A 479 13.61 -26.65 -5.33
CA GLU A 479 13.33 -25.23 -5.08
C GLU A 479 12.87 -24.95 -3.66
N PHE A 480 11.99 -25.80 -3.08
CA PHE A 480 11.59 -25.66 -1.68
C PHE A 480 12.80 -25.66 -0.73
N CYS A 481 13.78 -26.55 -0.97
CA CYS A 481 15.02 -26.60 -0.21
C CYS A 481 15.83 -25.31 -0.34
N ALA A 482 16.06 -24.83 -1.57
CA ALA A 482 16.83 -23.61 -1.82
C ALA A 482 16.18 -22.36 -1.19
N ILE A 483 14.86 -22.20 -1.37
CA ILE A 483 14.08 -21.10 -0.78
C ILE A 483 14.14 -21.15 0.75
N THR A 484 14.00 -22.33 1.34
CA THR A 484 14.06 -22.49 2.80
C THR A 484 15.43 -22.11 3.36
N LEU A 485 16.52 -22.49 2.68
CA LEU A 485 17.87 -22.10 3.09
C LEU A 485 18.08 -20.59 3.00
N TYR A 486 17.65 -19.96 1.89
CA TYR A 486 17.69 -18.49 1.77
C TYR A 486 16.89 -17.81 2.88
N HIS A 487 15.69 -18.32 3.18
CA HIS A 487 14.81 -17.76 4.19
C HIS A 487 15.44 -17.78 5.58
N LEU A 488 16.03 -18.91 5.96
CA LEU A 488 16.71 -19.11 7.24
C LEU A 488 18.01 -18.29 7.35
N ALA A 489 18.77 -18.21 6.27
CA ALA A 489 20.09 -17.57 6.23
C ALA A 489 20.01 -16.04 6.16
N VAL A 490 19.03 -15.50 5.43
CA VAL A 490 18.98 -14.09 5.04
C VAL A 490 17.70 -13.42 5.52
N SER A 491 16.55 -13.91 5.05
CA SER A 491 15.24 -13.27 5.28
C SER A 491 14.88 -13.12 6.75
N ILE A 492 14.98 -14.19 7.55
CA ILE A 492 14.64 -14.16 8.98
C ILE A 492 15.62 -13.29 9.78
N PRO A 493 16.95 -13.47 9.68
CA PRO A 493 17.89 -12.59 10.36
C PRO A 493 17.77 -11.12 9.96
N TYR A 494 17.49 -10.84 8.69
CA TYR A 494 17.25 -9.48 8.23
C TYR A 494 16.03 -8.87 8.95
N MET A 495 14.93 -9.60 8.98
CA MET A 495 13.72 -9.17 9.68
C MET A 495 13.88 -9.02 11.18
N ARG A 496 14.75 -9.83 11.79
CA ARG A 496 15.10 -9.70 13.21
C ARG A 496 15.80 -8.37 13.51
N GLU A 497 16.66 -7.87 12.62
CA GLU A 497 17.29 -6.55 12.77
C GLU A 497 16.30 -5.41 12.43
N ILE A 498 15.44 -5.59 11.42
CA ILE A 498 14.51 -4.54 10.99
C ILE A 498 13.32 -4.38 11.93
N ARG A 499 12.65 -5.47 12.32
CA ARG A 499 11.43 -5.45 13.15
C ARG A 499 11.59 -6.08 14.54
N GLY A 500 12.69 -6.75 14.82
CA GLY A 500 12.84 -7.49 16.08
C GLY A 500 13.00 -6.57 17.30
N PRO A 501 12.68 -7.08 18.50
CA PRO A 501 12.73 -6.31 19.75
C PRO A 501 14.15 -5.91 20.18
N PHE A 502 15.17 -6.47 19.53
CA PHE A 502 16.59 -6.21 19.78
C PHE A 502 17.26 -5.47 18.61
N ALA A 503 16.46 -4.84 17.74
CA ALA A 503 16.98 -4.00 16.66
C ALA A 503 17.92 -2.92 17.24
N LYS A 504 19.08 -2.73 16.59
CA LYS A 504 20.10 -1.81 17.10
C LYS A 504 19.83 -0.35 16.80
N GLU A 505 19.17 -0.11 15.67
CA GLU A 505 18.90 1.23 15.16
C GLU A 505 17.42 1.35 14.78
N ASP A 506 16.84 2.50 15.08
CA ASP A 506 15.47 2.86 14.71
C ASP A 506 15.42 3.77 13.49
N ASN A 507 16.54 4.45 13.17
CA ASN A 507 16.63 5.36 12.04
C ASN A 507 17.16 4.62 10.81
N ILE A 508 16.36 4.57 9.74
CA ILE A 508 16.74 3.91 8.48
C ILE A 508 18.05 4.47 7.89
N LEU A 509 18.34 5.75 8.11
CA LEU A 509 19.56 6.41 7.62
C LEU A 509 20.85 5.83 8.23
N LYS A 510 20.75 5.13 9.37
CA LYS A 510 21.90 4.48 10.03
C LYS A 510 22.13 3.03 9.59
N LEU A 511 21.30 2.51 8.69
CA LEU A 511 21.35 1.11 8.26
C LEU A 511 22.32 0.83 7.10
N GLY A 512 23.11 1.80 6.65
CA GLY A 512 24.03 1.59 5.52
C GLY A 512 25.05 0.47 5.75
N THR A 513 25.68 0.45 6.93
CA THR A 513 26.61 -0.62 7.33
C THR A 513 25.93 -1.98 7.42
N PHE A 514 24.66 -2.00 7.85
CA PHE A 514 23.88 -3.23 7.91
C PHE A 514 23.56 -3.79 6.52
N HIS A 515 23.15 -2.96 5.56
CA HIS A 515 22.90 -3.41 4.19
C HIS A 515 24.19 -3.88 3.49
N LYS A 516 25.33 -3.23 3.76
CA LYS A 516 26.64 -3.73 3.31
C LYS A 516 26.92 -5.14 3.85
N ARG A 517 26.67 -5.38 5.14
CA ARG A 517 26.80 -6.73 5.74
C ARG A 517 25.90 -7.77 5.07
N VAL A 518 24.70 -7.41 4.61
CA VAL A 518 23.82 -8.31 3.85
C VAL A 518 24.48 -8.73 2.53
N ILE A 519 25.03 -7.76 1.78
CA ILE A 519 25.75 -8.04 0.53
C ILE A 519 26.98 -8.92 0.78
N ASP A 520 27.81 -8.57 1.76
CA ASP A 520 29.03 -9.32 2.10
C ASP A 520 28.69 -10.77 2.51
N HIS A 521 27.59 -10.96 3.24
CA HIS A 521 27.11 -12.29 3.62
C HIS A 521 26.66 -13.12 2.40
N LEU A 522 25.90 -12.51 1.47
CA LEU A 522 25.52 -13.18 0.22
C LEU A 522 26.75 -13.56 -0.61
N ASP A 523 27.75 -12.68 -0.70
CA ASP A 523 29.02 -12.97 -1.37
C ASP A 523 29.75 -14.16 -0.74
N ALA A 524 29.76 -14.24 0.60
CA ALA A 524 30.35 -15.36 1.32
C ALA A 524 29.62 -16.68 1.00
N LEU A 525 28.29 -16.67 0.99
CA LEU A 525 27.47 -17.85 0.67
C LEU A 525 27.59 -18.28 -0.80
N ILE A 526 27.69 -17.33 -1.74
CA ILE A 526 27.90 -17.62 -3.16
C ILE A 526 29.27 -18.27 -3.38
N LYS A 527 30.29 -17.77 -2.67
CA LYS A 527 31.66 -18.28 -2.76
C LYS A 527 31.80 -19.68 -2.16
N ASP A 528 31.13 -19.94 -1.03
CA ASP A 528 31.17 -21.22 -0.34
C ASP A 528 29.76 -21.66 0.12
N PRO A 529 28.96 -22.25 -0.80
CA PRO A 529 27.61 -22.72 -0.47
C PRO A 529 27.61 -23.86 0.57
N SER A 530 28.76 -24.48 0.85
CA SER A 530 28.86 -25.52 1.89
C SER A 530 28.52 -25.02 3.29
N HIS A 531 28.50 -23.71 3.51
CA HIS A 531 27.99 -23.09 4.73
C HIS A 531 26.49 -23.35 4.97
N LEU A 532 25.73 -23.68 3.92
CA LEU A 532 24.30 -24.00 4.00
C LEU A 532 23.99 -25.46 3.63
N VAL A 533 24.71 -26.06 2.68
CA VAL A 533 24.40 -27.43 2.19
C VAL A 533 25.44 -28.48 2.62
N GLY A 534 26.54 -28.08 3.24
CA GLY A 534 27.62 -28.97 3.61
C GLY A 534 27.36 -29.76 4.90
N PRO A 535 28.10 -30.85 5.15
CA PRO A 535 27.94 -31.68 6.35
C PRO A 535 28.29 -30.94 7.66
N ASN A 536 29.08 -29.87 7.56
CA ASN A 536 29.44 -28.99 8.68
C ASN A 536 28.67 -27.66 8.64
N ALA A 537 27.59 -27.56 7.87
CA ALA A 537 26.77 -26.36 7.80
C ALA A 537 26.20 -26.03 9.19
N SER A 538 26.40 -24.79 9.61
CA SER A 538 26.00 -24.31 10.93
C SER A 538 25.51 -22.87 10.83
N SER A 539 24.71 -22.47 11.81
CA SER A 539 24.13 -21.13 11.82
C SER A 539 25.18 -20.03 12.05
N GLU A 540 26.31 -20.35 12.71
CA GLU A 540 27.42 -19.40 12.93
C GLU A 540 28.02 -18.85 11.64
N LYS A 541 28.07 -19.67 10.57
CA LYS A 541 28.60 -19.27 9.26
C LYS A 541 27.50 -19.06 8.21
N GLY A 542 26.38 -19.76 8.36
CA GLY A 542 25.29 -19.76 7.40
C GLY A 542 24.22 -18.69 7.66
N SER A 543 24.05 -18.18 8.87
CA SER A 543 23.09 -17.11 9.19
C SER A 543 23.75 -15.73 9.10
N LEU A 544 23.05 -14.74 8.52
CA LEU A 544 23.50 -13.36 8.41
C LEU A 544 23.91 -12.73 9.75
N ASP A 545 23.26 -13.13 10.85
CA ASP A 545 23.56 -12.65 12.20
C ASP A 545 24.34 -13.65 13.06
N GLY A 546 24.69 -14.81 12.52
CA GLY A 546 25.39 -15.89 13.22
C GLY A 546 24.59 -16.53 14.37
N LEU A 547 23.33 -16.15 14.58
CA LEU A 547 22.47 -16.72 15.63
C LEU A 547 21.96 -18.10 15.24
N LEU A 548 21.41 -18.84 16.20
CA LEU A 548 20.76 -20.13 15.94
C LEU A 548 19.63 -19.99 14.93
N TRP A 549 19.42 -21.05 14.13
CA TRP A 549 18.29 -21.13 13.21
C TRP A 549 16.97 -20.94 13.96
N GLU A 550 16.13 -20.02 13.52
CA GLU A 550 14.79 -19.80 14.08
C GLU A 550 13.92 -21.06 13.95
N ARG A 551 14.08 -21.76 12.83
CA ARG A 551 13.42 -23.03 12.51
C ARG A 551 14.47 -24.12 12.28
N PRO A 552 15.08 -24.67 13.33
CA PRO A 552 16.09 -25.71 13.19
C PRO A 552 15.49 -26.99 12.60
N ASP A 553 14.22 -27.27 12.90
CA ASP A 553 13.42 -28.34 12.28
C ASP A 553 13.43 -28.24 10.75
N ALA A 554 13.22 -27.04 10.21
CA ALA A 554 13.23 -26.79 8.77
C ALA A 554 14.63 -26.94 8.17
N PHE A 555 15.66 -26.42 8.85
CA PHE A 555 17.04 -26.58 8.40
C PHE A 555 17.41 -28.06 8.27
N TYR A 556 17.16 -28.86 9.31
CA TYR A 556 17.47 -30.29 9.30
C TYR A 556 16.55 -31.09 8.36
N ALA A 557 15.33 -30.64 8.11
CA ALA A 557 14.50 -31.22 7.06
C ALA A 557 15.15 -31.05 5.68
N VAL A 558 15.68 -29.86 5.37
CA VAL A 558 16.44 -29.64 4.13
C VAL A 558 17.68 -30.51 4.08
N GLN A 559 18.48 -30.58 5.16
CA GLN A 559 19.66 -31.45 5.21
C GLN A 559 19.32 -32.92 4.96
N LYS A 560 18.18 -33.39 5.46
CA LYS A 560 17.68 -34.75 5.21
C LYS A 560 17.33 -34.99 3.74
N HIS A 561 16.83 -33.97 3.04
CA HIS A 561 16.47 -34.04 1.62
C HIS A 561 17.64 -33.76 0.68
N ALA A 562 18.70 -33.09 1.15
CA ALA A 562 19.85 -32.72 0.31
C ALA A 562 20.50 -33.89 -0.44
N PRO A 563 20.66 -35.11 0.12
CA PRO A 563 21.20 -36.25 -0.62
C PRO A 563 20.37 -36.67 -1.86
N ASP A 564 19.06 -36.40 -1.86
CA ASP A 564 18.16 -36.68 -2.99
C ASP A 564 18.26 -35.60 -4.10
N HIS A 565 19.03 -34.53 -3.84
CA HIS A 565 19.05 -33.30 -4.62
C HIS A 565 20.49 -32.88 -4.97
N PRO A 566 21.14 -33.55 -5.94
CA PRO A 566 22.55 -33.30 -6.27
C PRO A 566 22.84 -31.87 -6.73
N TYR A 567 21.85 -31.18 -7.29
CA TYR A 567 21.97 -29.80 -7.79
C TYR A 567 21.56 -28.73 -6.77
N LEU A 568 21.34 -29.09 -5.49
CA LEU A 568 20.91 -28.13 -4.46
C LEU A 568 21.91 -26.99 -4.27
N SER A 569 23.21 -27.29 -4.33
CA SER A 569 24.25 -26.26 -4.25
C SER A 569 24.15 -25.29 -5.43
N ASP A 570 23.98 -25.81 -6.65
CA ASP A 570 24.01 -25.02 -7.87
C ASP A 570 22.80 -24.08 -7.97
N ILE A 571 21.59 -24.61 -7.75
CA ILE A 571 20.37 -23.80 -7.78
C ILE A 571 20.35 -22.75 -6.66
N LEU A 572 20.88 -23.07 -5.47
CA LEU A 572 21.01 -22.12 -4.37
C LEU A 572 21.96 -20.97 -4.75
N VAL A 573 23.08 -21.27 -5.42
CA VAL A 573 24.02 -20.24 -5.89
C VAL A 573 23.37 -19.31 -6.90
N HIS A 574 22.54 -19.82 -7.83
CA HIS A 574 21.80 -18.97 -8.78
C HIS A 574 20.81 -18.06 -8.06
N MET A 575 20.04 -18.61 -7.10
CA MET A 575 19.14 -17.83 -6.25
C MET A 575 19.89 -16.73 -5.50
N LEU A 576 21.03 -17.05 -4.86
CA LEU A 576 21.82 -16.09 -4.09
C LEU A 576 22.41 -14.97 -4.97
N LYS A 577 22.92 -15.30 -6.17
CA LYS A 577 23.45 -14.31 -7.12
C LYS A 577 22.39 -13.29 -7.51
N ARG A 578 21.20 -13.75 -7.92
CA ARG A 578 20.11 -12.85 -8.31
C ARG A 578 19.50 -12.07 -7.16
N ALA A 579 19.43 -12.68 -5.97
CA ALA A 579 19.05 -11.96 -4.77
C ALA A 579 20.06 -10.86 -4.43
N ARG A 580 21.37 -11.13 -4.55
CA ARG A 580 22.45 -10.16 -4.31
C ARG A 580 22.38 -8.98 -5.27
N ASP A 581 22.24 -9.22 -6.58
CA ASP A 581 22.08 -8.16 -7.58
C ASP A 581 20.88 -7.27 -7.25
N THR A 582 19.80 -7.89 -6.76
CA THR A 582 18.60 -7.17 -6.37
C THR A 582 18.80 -6.37 -5.09
N TRP A 583 19.49 -6.91 -4.08
CA TRP A 583 19.86 -6.14 -2.90
C TRP A 583 20.66 -4.89 -3.26
N LEU A 584 21.69 -5.01 -4.11
CA LEU A 584 22.48 -3.87 -4.58
C LEU A 584 21.59 -2.78 -5.20
N ARG A 585 20.66 -3.17 -6.07
CA ARG A 585 19.72 -2.24 -6.72
C ARG A 585 18.77 -1.56 -5.72
N PHE A 586 18.30 -2.27 -4.70
CA PHE A 586 17.33 -1.77 -3.73
C PHE A 586 17.94 -1.19 -2.46
N SER A 587 19.28 -1.18 -2.34
CA SER A 587 20.02 -0.51 -1.28
C SER A 587 20.94 0.59 -1.80
N SER A 588 20.75 1.05 -3.04
CA SER A 588 21.62 2.03 -3.70
C SER A 588 21.64 3.39 -2.99
N GLU A 589 20.60 3.71 -2.21
CA GLU A 589 20.60 4.93 -1.39
C GLU A 589 21.70 4.95 -0.31
N PHE A 590 22.27 3.79 0.04
CA PHE A 590 23.34 3.64 1.03
C PHE A 590 24.74 3.48 0.42
N GLU A 591 24.90 3.74 -0.88
CA GLU A 591 26.21 3.68 -1.53
C GLU A 591 27.25 4.55 -0.80
N GLU A 592 28.50 4.07 -0.80
CA GLU A 592 29.64 4.85 -0.30
C GLU A 592 29.76 6.14 -1.11
N GLU A 593 30.05 7.25 -0.44
CA GLU A 593 30.05 8.61 -1.03
C GLU A 593 28.66 9.10 -1.50
N GLY A 594 27.61 8.31 -1.33
CA GLY A 594 26.22 8.70 -1.57
C GLY A 594 25.70 9.71 -0.55
N ALA A 595 24.56 10.34 -0.85
CA ALA A 595 23.99 11.43 -0.06
C ALA A 595 23.77 11.08 1.43
N ILE A 596 23.44 9.83 1.76
CA ILE A 596 23.26 9.37 3.15
C ILE A 596 24.62 9.21 3.86
N SER A 597 25.63 8.70 3.17
CA SER A 597 26.96 8.42 3.75
C SER A 597 27.72 9.68 4.15
N LEU A 598 27.43 10.82 3.50
CA LEU A 598 28.09 12.11 3.73
C LEU A 598 27.41 12.96 4.82
N LEU A 599 26.33 12.47 5.43
CA LEU A 599 25.55 13.25 6.39
C LEU A 599 26.28 13.41 7.72
N THR A 600 26.12 14.58 8.32
CA THR A 600 26.51 14.79 9.72
C THR A 600 25.51 14.10 10.66
N PRO A 601 25.91 13.78 11.91
CA PRO A 601 24.98 13.25 12.91
C PRO A 601 23.75 14.13 13.12
N GLU A 602 23.92 15.45 13.08
CA GLU A 602 22.82 16.42 13.21
C GLU A 602 21.83 16.35 12.05
N GLN A 603 22.32 16.19 10.81
CA GLN A 603 21.47 16.02 9.63
C GLN A 603 20.70 14.69 9.67
N ILE A 604 21.36 13.60 10.09
CA ILE A 604 20.72 12.28 10.27
C ILE A 604 19.56 12.37 11.28
N GLU A 605 19.75 13.07 12.40
CA GLU A 605 18.69 13.23 13.40
C GLU A 605 17.56 14.16 12.91
N ARG A 606 17.88 15.23 12.16
CA ARG A 606 16.89 16.11 11.54
C ARG A 606 16.09 15.45 10.43
N ALA A 607 16.59 14.38 9.83
CA ALA A 607 15.91 13.61 8.79
C ALA A 607 15.55 12.20 9.26
N PHE A 608 15.30 12.01 10.57
CA PHE A 608 14.89 10.72 11.12
C PHE A 608 13.70 10.13 10.35
N MET A 609 13.86 8.90 9.88
CA MET A 609 12.82 8.12 9.21
C MET A 609 12.79 6.70 9.79
N GLU A 610 11.58 6.14 9.88
CA GLU A 610 11.36 4.76 10.28
C GLU A 610 11.98 3.78 9.28
N LYS A 611 12.28 2.56 9.73
CA LYS A 611 12.84 1.49 8.88
C LYS A 611 11.82 0.89 7.92
N THR A 612 10.54 0.97 8.27
CA THR A 612 9.45 0.28 7.58
C THR A 612 8.30 1.24 7.30
N ASN A 613 7.47 0.88 6.33
CA ASN A 613 6.28 1.64 5.96
C ASN A 613 5.04 1.21 6.75
N ASP A 614 5.24 0.56 7.89
CA ASP A 614 4.20 -0.15 8.63
C ASP A 614 3.08 0.79 9.12
N LEU A 615 3.40 2.07 9.35
CA LEU A 615 2.40 3.10 9.68
C LEU A 615 1.36 3.26 8.58
N ASN A 616 1.79 3.32 7.31
CA ASN A 616 0.89 3.47 6.17
C ASN A 616 0.11 2.17 5.90
N GLU A 617 0.79 1.02 5.89
CA GLU A 617 0.15 -0.28 5.67
C GLU A 617 -0.87 -0.61 6.77
N GLY A 618 -0.52 -0.34 8.03
CA GLY A 618 -1.37 -0.51 9.20
C GLY A 618 -2.60 0.41 9.15
N GLU A 619 -2.43 1.65 8.67
CA GLU A 619 -3.54 2.59 8.49
C GLU A 619 -4.53 2.10 7.43
N PHE A 620 -4.05 1.57 6.29
CA PHE A 620 -4.94 0.96 5.30
C PHE A 620 -5.63 -0.31 5.81
N GLY A 621 -4.94 -1.12 6.63
CA GLY A 621 -5.55 -2.23 7.35
C GLY A 621 -6.71 -1.77 8.25
N THR A 622 -6.46 -0.71 9.03
CA THR A 622 -7.44 -0.09 9.93
C THR A 622 -8.62 0.49 9.16
N TYR A 623 -8.37 1.19 8.06
CA TYR A 623 -9.41 1.78 7.22
C TYR A 623 -10.34 0.72 6.64
N ARG A 624 -9.79 -0.37 6.12
CA ARG A 624 -10.58 -1.46 5.51
C ARG A 624 -11.52 -2.10 6.52
N GLN A 625 -11.03 -2.41 7.72
CA GLN A 625 -11.88 -2.94 8.78
C GLN A 625 -12.96 -1.96 9.19
N THR A 626 -12.58 -0.69 9.41
CA THR A 626 -13.53 0.33 9.83
C THR A 626 -14.60 0.57 8.75
N SER A 627 -14.22 0.56 7.47
CA SER A 627 -15.10 0.67 6.31
C SER A 627 -16.03 -0.54 6.18
N ARG A 628 -15.53 -1.76 6.45
CA ARG A 628 -16.36 -2.97 6.48
C ARG A 628 -17.42 -2.90 7.58
N ASP A 629 -17.03 -2.48 8.77
CA ASP A 629 -17.93 -2.40 9.92
C ASP A 629 -18.87 -1.18 9.85
N ASN A 630 -18.46 -0.12 9.14
CA ASN A 630 -19.20 1.14 9.02
C ASN A 630 -19.23 1.64 7.55
N PRO A 631 -19.91 0.94 6.62
CA PRO A 631 -19.83 1.23 5.18
C PRO A 631 -20.37 2.60 4.77
N THR A 632 -21.15 3.26 5.62
CA THR A 632 -21.69 4.61 5.36
C THR A 632 -20.80 5.73 5.89
N MET A 633 -19.70 5.42 6.58
CA MET A 633 -18.78 6.41 7.13
C MET A 633 -18.04 7.13 6.01
N THR A 634 -17.92 8.45 6.10
CA THR A 634 -17.16 9.23 5.10
C THR A 634 -15.68 9.25 5.46
N VAL A 635 -14.80 9.43 4.46
CA VAL A 635 -13.35 9.59 4.67
C VAL A 635 -13.06 10.74 5.64
N ALA A 636 -13.77 11.87 5.51
CA ALA A 636 -13.63 12.98 6.46
C ALA A 636 -13.97 12.60 7.92
N GLN A 637 -14.98 11.75 8.15
CA GLN A 637 -15.28 11.26 9.50
C GLN A 637 -14.25 10.26 9.99
N TYR A 638 -13.74 9.42 9.09
CA TYR A 638 -12.67 8.48 9.40
C TYR A 638 -11.39 9.22 9.79
N ASN A 639 -10.92 10.15 8.96
CA ASN A 639 -9.75 10.99 9.23
C ASN A 639 -9.90 11.72 10.57
N ALA A 640 -11.06 12.32 10.84
CA ALA A 640 -11.25 13.01 12.12
C ALA A 640 -11.12 12.09 13.34
N ARG A 641 -11.56 10.83 13.26
CA ARG A 641 -11.40 9.85 14.34
C ARG A 641 -9.96 9.37 14.46
N GLN A 642 -9.35 8.98 13.35
CA GLN A 642 -8.01 8.42 13.35
C GLN A 642 -6.95 9.46 13.66
N MET A 643 -7.04 10.68 13.11
CA MET A 643 -6.13 11.77 13.47
C MET A 643 -6.24 12.09 14.97
N PHE A 644 -7.47 12.15 15.51
CA PHE A 644 -7.65 12.39 16.95
C PHE A 644 -7.03 11.29 17.82
N LYS A 645 -7.19 10.03 17.40
CA LYS A 645 -6.66 8.87 18.10
C LYS A 645 -5.13 8.78 18.00
N PHE A 646 -4.61 8.74 16.78
CA PHE A 646 -3.19 8.56 16.50
C PHE A 646 -2.36 9.75 17.01
N ASN A 647 -2.82 10.98 16.78
CA ASN A 647 -2.10 12.20 17.18
C ASN A 647 -2.28 12.53 18.68
N GLN A 648 -3.02 11.69 19.42
CA GLN A 648 -3.32 11.86 20.84
C GLN A 648 -3.89 13.25 21.17
N THR A 649 -4.77 13.75 20.31
CA THR A 649 -5.27 15.14 20.33
C THR A 649 -6.15 15.44 21.54
N SER A 650 -6.57 14.43 22.29
CA SER A 650 -7.44 14.58 23.46
C SER A 650 -6.88 15.52 24.53
N SER A 651 -5.56 15.49 24.79
CA SER A 651 -4.91 16.42 25.73
C SER A 651 -4.84 17.85 25.17
N TYR A 652 -4.48 17.96 23.89
CA TYR A 652 -4.40 19.23 23.16
C TYR A 652 -5.75 19.97 23.10
N LEU A 653 -6.83 19.26 22.75
CA LEU A 653 -8.18 19.84 22.66
C LEU A 653 -8.62 20.44 24.02
N ARG A 654 -8.24 19.79 25.13
CA ARG A 654 -8.55 20.28 26.49
C ARG A 654 -7.71 21.48 26.91
N SER A 655 -6.53 21.68 26.34
CA SER A 655 -5.72 22.87 26.60
C SER A 655 -6.20 24.11 25.84
N LEU A 656 -7.10 23.96 24.85
CA LEU A 656 -7.61 25.09 24.09
C LEU A 656 -8.52 25.98 24.94
N SER A 657 -8.42 27.30 24.71
CA SER A 657 -9.28 28.27 25.38
C SER A 657 -10.76 28.09 25.00
N PRO A 658 -11.70 28.50 25.86
CA PRO A 658 -13.13 28.43 25.54
C PRO A 658 -13.50 29.13 24.23
N GLN A 659 -12.84 30.26 23.92
CA GLN A 659 -13.01 31.01 22.68
C GLN A 659 -12.56 30.20 21.46
N MET A 660 -11.40 29.54 21.55
CA MET A 660 -10.91 28.66 20.49
C MET A 660 -11.84 27.47 20.28
N ARG A 661 -12.33 26.86 21.36
CA ARG A 661 -13.31 25.76 21.27
C ARG A 661 -14.63 26.21 20.62
N GLN A 662 -15.07 27.44 20.89
CA GLN A 662 -16.24 28.02 20.22
C GLN A 662 -15.99 28.29 18.73
N TRP A 663 -14.81 28.80 18.38
CA TRP A 663 -14.41 28.99 16.99
C TRP A 663 -14.34 27.65 16.24
N LEU A 664 -13.70 26.62 16.82
CA LEU A 664 -13.63 25.26 16.26
C LEU A 664 -15.03 24.70 15.96
N ARG A 665 -15.98 24.89 16.87
CA ARG A 665 -17.39 24.51 16.65
C ARG A 665 -18.02 25.24 15.46
N LYS A 666 -17.69 26.51 15.24
CA LYS A 666 -18.23 27.32 14.15
C LYS A 666 -17.67 26.84 12.81
N ILE A 667 -16.35 26.82 12.65
CA ILE A 667 -15.70 26.44 11.38
C ILE A 667 -16.04 24.99 11.00
N THR A 668 -16.10 24.08 11.96
CA THR A 668 -16.49 22.69 11.70
C THR A 668 -17.92 22.58 11.16
N ARG A 669 -18.84 23.44 11.60
CA ARG A 669 -20.22 23.45 11.09
C ARG A 669 -20.29 24.02 9.67
N GLU A 670 -19.49 25.03 9.36
CA GLU A 670 -19.38 25.61 8.03
C GLU A 670 -18.81 24.59 7.03
N GLN A 671 -17.72 23.91 7.40
CA GLN A 671 -17.14 22.82 6.61
C GLN A 671 -18.10 21.62 6.45
N ASP A 672 -18.83 21.22 7.50
CA ASP A 672 -19.85 20.16 7.43
C ASP A 672 -21.01 20.52 6.49
N ALA A 673 -21.31 21.82 6.35
CA ALA A 673 -22.39 22.33 5.49
C ALA A 673 -21.95 22.60 4.05
N SER A 674 -20.64 22.66 3.75
CA SER A 674 -20.11 23.04 2.42
C SER A 674 -20.41 22.02 1.31
N GLY A 675 -20.70 20.76 1.68
CA GLY A 675 -20.88 19.68 0.72
C GLY A 675 -19.60 19.20 0.05
N ALA A 676 -18.41 19.57 0.56
CA ALA A 676 -17.10 19.21 -0.01
C ALA A 676 -16.96 17.71 -0.31
N SER A 677 -17.37 16.82 0.62
CA SER A 677 -17.30 15.37 0.40
C SER A 677 -18.18 14.86 -0.75
N ARG A 678 -19.26 15.59 -1.10
CA ARG A 678 -20.06 15.26 -2.30
C ARG A 678 -19.35 15.74 -3.56
N LYS A 679 -18.71 16.90 -3.52
CA LYS A 679 -17.93 17.45 -4.64
C LYS A 679 -16.78 16.52 -5.03
N GLU A 680 -16.01 16.03 -4.07
CA GLU A 680 -14.92 15.06 -4.32
C GLU A 680 -15.41 13.79 -5.02
N LYS A 681 -16.56 13.23 -4.57
CA LYS A 681 -17.16 12.05 -5.20
C LYS A 681 -17.62 12.29 -6.64
N ILE A 682 -18.15 13.48 -6.92
CA ILE A 682 -18.57 13.88 -8.27
C ILE A 682 -17.33 14.01 -9.16
N GLN A 683 -16.27 14.67 -8.69
CA GLN A 683 -15.01 14.79 -9.43
C GLN A 683 -14.42 13.41 -9.79
N MET A 684 -14.47 12.46 -8.87
CA MET A 684 -14.03 11.08 -9.14
C MET A 684 -14.87 10.40 -10.24
N ALA A 685 -16.19 10.56 -10.18
CA ALA A 685 -17.10 9.99 -11.18
C ALA A 685 -16.90 10.63 -12.56
N GLU A 686 -16.74 11.96 -12.62
CA GLU A 686 -16.47 12.71 -13.87
C GLU A 686 -15.14 12.29 -14.50
N PHE A 687 -14.09 12.13 -13.70
CA PHE A 687 -12.80 11.65 -14.19
C PHE A 687 -12.90 10.25 -14.79
N ARG A 688 -13.62 9.33 -14.14
CA ARG A 688 -13.86 7.97 -14.67
C ARG A 688 -14.62 7.98 -15.98
N GLN A 689 -15.66 8.80 -16.06
CA GLN A 689 -16.44 8.95 -17.29
C GLN A 689 -15.53 9.42 -18.43
N LYS A 690 -14.70 10.44 -18.18
CA LYS A 690 -13.73 10.92 -19.16
C LYS A 690 -12.76 9.83 -19.63
N ILE A 691 -12.20 9.04 -18.72
CA ILE A 691 -11.29 7.93 -19.08
C ILE A 691 -12.01 6.85 -19.89
N ALA A 692 -13.26 6.53 -19.54
CA ALA A 692 -14.07 5.57 -20.30
C ALA A 692 -14.32 6.09 -21.73
N ASP A 693 -14.68 7.35 -21.89
CA ASP A 693 -14.93 7.99 -23.19
C ASP A 693 -13.65 8.01 -24.05
N GLU A 694 -12.50 8.35 -23.45
CA GLU A 694 -11.20 8.31 -24.14
C GLU A 694 -10.81 6.90 -24.59
N ARG A 695 -11.07 5.87 -23.77
CA ARG A 695 -10.81 4.46 -24.12
C ARG A 695 -11.72 3.99 -25.24
N LEU A 696 -13.01 4.34 -25.20
CA LEU A 696 -13.95 4.05 -26.27
C LEU A 696 -13.52 4.71 -27.58
N GLU A 697 -13.10 5.97 -27.55
CA GLU A 697 -12.63 6.67 -28.75
C GLU A 697 -11.37 6.02 -29.33
N LYS A 698 -10.39 5.69 -28.48
CA LYS A 698 -9.19 4.93 -28.90
C LYS A 698 -9.57 3.58 -29.50
N GLN A 699 -10.55 2.87 -28.93
CA GLN A 699 -11.03 1.60 -29.47
C GLN A 699 -11.75 1.78 -30.81
N ARG A 700 -12.54 2.84 -30.99
CA ARG A 700 -13.18 3.18 -32.27
C ARG A 700 -12.14 3.49 -33.34
N ILE A 701 -11.13 4.30 -33.02
CA ILE A 701 -10.01 4.59 -33.92
C ILE A 701 -9.26 3.30 -34.28
N ARG A 702 -9.00 2.42 -33.30
CA ARG A 702 -8.32 1.14 -33.54
C ARG A 702 -9.15 0.23 -34.45
N LYS A 703 -10.43 0.04 -34.15
CA LYS A 703 -11.35 -0.75 -34.99
C LYS A 703 -11.49 -0.17 -36.40
N ALA A 704 -11.54 1.16 -36.54
CA ALA A 704 -11.57 1.80 -37.85
C ALA A 704 -10.29 1.57 -38.65
N LYS A 705 -9.12 1.61 -38.00
CA LYS A 705 -7.82 1.27 -38.62
C LYS A 705 -7.75 -0.21 -39.01
N GLU A 706 -8.20 -1.11 -38.14
CA GLU A 706 -8.29 -2.55 -38.41
C GLU A 706 -9.23 -2.83 -39.60
N ALA A 707 -10.42 -2.23 -39.61
CA ALA A 707 -11.39 -2.36 -40.70
C ALA A 707 -10.86 -1.79 -42.02
N ALA A 708 -10.22 -0.62 -42.00
CA ALA A 708 -9.61 -0.03 -43.18
C ALA A 708 -8.44 -0.88 -43.72
N ALA A 709 -7.65 -1.50 -42.83
CA ALA A 709 -6.58 -2.42 -43.21
C ALA A 709 -7.14 -3.71 -43.83
N ALA A 710 -8.19 -4.29 -43.24
CA ALA A 710 -8.86 -5.46 -43.79
C ALA A 710 -9.53 -5.15 -45.14
N GLU A 711 -10.16 -3.98 -45.28
CA GLU A 711 -10.74 -3.54 -46.55
C GLU A 711 -9.67 -3.32 -47.63
N ALA A 712 -8.50 -2.78 -47.27
CA ALA A 712 -7.38 -2.64 -48.20
C ALA A 712 -6.86 -3.99 -48.69
N VAL A 713 -6.80 -5.02 -47.82
CA VAL A 713 -6.46 -6.39 -48.21
C VAL A 713 -7.54 -6.97 -49.13
N ASN A 714 -8.83 -6.84 -48.79
CA ASN A 714 -9.94 -7.34 -49.60
C ASN A 714 -10.04 -6.68 -50.98
N ARG A 715 -9.67 -5.41 -51.11
CA ARG A 715 -9.63 -4.68 -52.40
C ARG A 715 -8.38 -5.00 -53.23
N THR A 716 -7.39 -5.70 -52.66
CA THR A 716 -6.17 -6.06 -53.39
C THR A 716 -6.49 -7.12 -54.42
N THR A 717 -6.21 -6.84 -55.70
CA THR A 717 -6.27 -7.86 -56.75
C THR A 717 -5.13 -8.85 -56.54
N PRO A 718 -5.40 -10.12 -56.20
CA PRO A 718 -4.35 -11.05 -55.81
C PRO A 718 -3.53 -11.53 -57.01
N ILE A 719 -2.23 -11.71 -56.79
CA ILE A 719 -1.35 -12.37 -57.76
C ILE A 719 -1.39 -13.86 -57.47
N LEU A 720 -1.93 -14.64 -58.41
CA LEU A 720 -2.19 -16.08 -58.25
C LEU A 720 -1.34 -16.96 -59.16
N THR A 721 -0.49 -16.37 -60.01
CA THR A 721 0.36 -17.11 -60.96
C THR A 721 1.82 -16.67 -60.84
N LEU A 722 2.73 -17.64 -61.01
CA LEU A 722 4.17 -17.37 -60.98
C LEU A 722 4.60 -16.49 -62.15
N THR A 723 3.99 -16.67 -63.32
CA THR A 723 4.29 -15.85 -64.51
C THR A 723 4.01 -14.36 -64.29
N GLU A 724 2.91 -14.03 -63.60
CA GLU A 724 2.58 -12.64 -63.27
C GLU A 724 3.55 -12.07 -62.22
N LEU A 725 3.91 -12.87 -61.21
CA LEU A 725 4.86 -12.46 -60.18
C LEU A 725 6.26 -12.21 -60.75
N GLU A 726 6.74 -13.10 -61.63
CA GLU A 726 8.05 -12.99 -62.30
C GLU A 726 8.11 -11.76 -63.21
N TYR A 727 7.07 -11.54 -64.02
CA TYR A 727 6.96 -10.35 -64.87
C TYR A 727 7.06 -9.07 -64.04
N ARG A 728 6.24 -8.93 -63.00
CA ARG A 728 6.21 -7.72 -62.16
C ARG A 728 7.46 -7.53 -61.30
N SER A 729 8.15 -8.63 -60.95
CA SER A 729 9.41 -8.59 -60.23
C SER A 729 10.58 -8.13 -61.11
N SER A 730 10.51 -8.38 -62.42
CA SER A 730 11.52 -7.98 -63.42
C SER A 730 11.42 -6.51 -63.87
N CYS A 731 10.31 -5.82 -63.57
CA CYS A 731 10.11 -4.42 -63.92
C CYS A 731 11.13 -3.49 -63.22
N SER A 732 11.58 -2.44 -63.90
CA SER A 732 12.50 -1.44 -63.34
C SER A 732 11.76 -0.43 -62.44
N LEU A 733 12.47 0.14 -61.46
CA LEU A 733 11.90 1.12 -60.54
C LEU A 733 11.32 2.32 -61.31
N GLY A 734 10.02 2.60 -61.13
CA GLY A 734 9.31 3.70 -61.80
C GLY A 734 8.60 3.32 -63.11
N SER A 735 8.74 2.08 -63.57
CA SER A 735 7.98 1.56 -64.72
C SER A 735 6.56 1.13 -64.35
N THR A 736 5.65 1.22 -65.32
CA THR A 736 4.27 0.73 -65.21
C THR A 736 4.29 -0.79 -65.01
N GLY A 737 3.99 -1.27 -63.80
CA GLY A 737 4.02 -2.69 -63.42
C GLY A 737 4.93 -3.01 -62.23
N TYR A 738 5.86 -2.12 -61.87
CA TYR A 738 6.75 -2.30 -60.72
C TYR A 738 5.99 -2.42 -59.40
N MET A 739 6.18 -3.53 -58.69
CA MET A 739 5.54 -3.77 -57.39
C MET A 739 6.30 -3.06 -56.25
N LYS A 740 5.62 -2.12 -55.60
CA LYS A 740 6.14 -1.41 -54.42
C LYS A 740 6.06 -2.29 -53.17
N VAL A 741 6.87 -1.99 -52.16
CA VAL A 741 6.90 -2.75 -50.90
C VAL A 741 5.53 -2.80 -50.21
N ASP A 742 4.76 -1.71 -50.24
CA ASP A 742 3.42 -1.67 -49.66
C ASP A 742 2.43 -2.59 -50.39
N GLU A 743 2.56 -2.69 -51.71
CA GLU A 743 1.76 -3.61 -52.52
C GLU A 743 2.16 -5.06 -52.27
N ILE A 744 3.46 -5.37 -52.16
CA ILE A 744 3.95 -6.71 -51.79
C ILE A 744 3.41 -7.11 -50.40
N ASN A 745 3.38 -6.19 -49.44
CA ASN A 745 2.83 -6.45 -48.11
C ASN A 745 1.32 -6.77 -48.16
N LEU A 746 0.56 -6.06 -49.00
CA LEU A 746 -0.87 -6.33 -49.20
C LEU A 746 -1.10 -7.70 -49.84
N GLN A 747 -0.29 -8.08 -50.84
CA GLN A 747 -0.32 -9.40 -51.47
C GLN A 747 -0.02 -10.52 -50.47
N LEU A 748 1.02 -10.35 -49.64
CA LEU A 748 1.38 -11.32 -48.61
C LEU A 748 0.29 -11.48 -47.55
N LYS A 749 -0.36 -10.38 -47.13
CA LYS A 749 -1.50 -10.44 -46.21
C LYS A 749 -2.70 -11.14 -46.83
N TRP A 750 -2.99 -10.87 -48.10
CA TRP A 750 -4.06 -11.55 -48.83
C TRP A 750 -3.82 -13.07 -48.86
N HIS A 751 -2.60 -13.50 -49.21
CA HIS A 751 -2.22 -14.93 -49.22
C HIS A 751 -2.15 -15.56 -47.84
N GLN A 752 -1.91 -14.77 -46.79
CA GLN A 752 -1.99 -15.24 -45.41
C GLN A 752 -3.45 -15.52 -44.98
N GLU A 753 -4.42 -14.73 -45.46
CA GLU A 753 -5.84 -14.88 -45.14
C GLU A 753 -6.56 -15.90 -46.04
N HIS A 754 -6.23 -15.93 -47.33
CA HIS A 754 -6.97 -16.68 -48.36
C HIS A 754 -6.15 -17.82 -48.99
N GLY A 755 -4.86 -17.92 -48.68
CA GLY A 755 -3.97 -18.94 -49.23
C GLY A 755 -3.69 -20.12 -48.30
N ALA A 756 -2.69 -20.93 -48.66
CA ALA A 756 -2.38 -22.15 -47.92
C ALA A 756 -1.86 -21.84 -46.49
N LYS A 757 -2.43 -22.53 -45.48
CA LYS A 757 -2.05 -22.35 -44.07
C LYS A 757 -0.55 -22.54 -43.88
N GLY A 758 0.11 -21.58 -43.23
CA GLY A 758 1.56 -21.62 -42.94
C GLY A 758 2.47 -21.26 -44.12
N ALA A 759 1.93 -20.81 -45.26
CA ALA A 759 2.73 -20.38 -46.40
C ALA A 759 3.43 -19.02 -46.20
N VAL A 760 2.92 -18.19 -45.28
CA VAL A 760 3.50 -16.88 -44.94
C VAL A 760 3.95 -16.89 -43.47
N PRO A 761 5.24 -17.11 -43.18
CA PRO A 761 5.71 -17.39 -41.81
C PRO A 761 5.86 -16.14 -40.94
N ARG A 762 6.41 -15.01 -41.44
CA ARG A 762 6.49 -13.69 -40.75
C ARG A 762 6.74 -12.55 -41.75
N LEU A 763 6.08 -11.40 -41.56
CA LEU A 763 6.25 -10.19 -42.38
C LEU A 763 7.49 -9.39 -41.92
N GLY A 764 8.62 -9.52 -42.62
CA GLY A 764 9.87 -8.78 -42.36
C GLY A 764 10.89 -8.94 -43.49
N GLY A 765 11.91 -8.08 -43.54
CA GLY A 765 12.98 -8.14 -44.56
C GLY A 765 12.89 -7.05 -45.64
N ASN A 766 13.92 -7.01 -46.50
CA ASN A 766 13.98 -6.07 -47.62
C ASN A 766 13.01 -6.48 -48.73
N ARG A 767 12.89 -5.69 -49.81
CA ARG A 767 11.94 -5.97 -50.90
C ARG A 767 12.12 -7.37 -51.52
N ASN A 768 13.35 -7.84 -51.66
CA ASN A 768 13.65 -9.12 -52.30
C ASN A 768 13.26 -10.30 -51.40
N ASP A 769 13.48 -10.16 -50.09
CA ASP A 769 13.04 -11.17 -49.11
C ASP A 769 11.52 -11.37 -49.16
N LYS A 770 10.77 -10.27 -49.27
CA LYS A 770 9.31 -10.28 -49.35
C LYS A 770 8.78 -10.85 -50.66
N LEU A 771 9.45 -10.59 -51.78
CA LEU A 771 9.11 -11.20 -53.07
C LEU A 771 9.32 -12.72 -53.06
N ARG A 772 10.41 -13.20 -52.42
CA ARG A 772 10.65 -14.63 -52.27
C ARG A 772 9.55 -15.31 -51.44
N ILE A 773 9.15 -14.70 -50.31
CA ILE A 773 8.05 -15.22 -49.49
C ILE A 773 6.73 -15.21 -50.29
N LEU A 774 6.49 -14.16 -51.09
CA LEU A 774 5.29 -14.08 -51.93
C LEU A 774 5.30 -15.17 -53.01
N GLN A 775 6.46 -15.48 -53.58
CA GLN A 775 6.63 -16.56 -54.55
C GLN A 775 6.29 -17.92 -53.94
N GLU A 776 6.86 -18.23 -52.77
CA GLU A 776 6.56 -19.46 -52.03
C GLU A 776 5.06 -19.57 -51.67
N ALA A 777 4.43 -18.44 -51.32
CA ALA A 777 3.00 -18.40 -51.02
C ALA A 777 2.13 -18.67 -52.26
N VAL A 778 2.49 -18.11 -53.42
CA VAL A 778 1.81 -18.35 -54.71
C VAL A 778 2.00 -19.79 -55.18
N GLU A 779 3.20 -20.36 -55.05
CA GLU A 779 3.48 -21.78 -55.35
C GLU A 779 2.56 -22.71 -54.55
N LYS A 780 2.53 -22.53 -53.22
CA LYS A 780 1.67 -23.33 -52.34
C LYS A 780 0.18 -23.12 -52.59
N PHE A 781 -0.22 -21.90 -52.96
CA PHE A 781 -1.60 -21.60 -53.34
C PHE A 781 -2.03 -22.40 -54.57
N ILE A 782 -1.17 -22.46 -55.59
CA ILE A 782 -1.40 -23.22 -56.84
C ILE A 782 -1.47 -24.73 -56.53
N GLU A 783 -0.56 -25.25 -55.71
CA GLU A 783 -0.56 -26.67 -55.29
C GLU A 783 -1.84 -27.06 -54.54
N ALA A 784 -2.34 -26.19 -53.66
CA ALA A 784 -3.58 -26.41 -52.93
C ALA A 784 -4.82 -26.39 -53.87
N HIS A 785 -4.87 -25.48 -54.83
CA HIS A 785 -6.00 -25.34 -55.76
C HIS A 785 -6.05 -26.41 -56.85
N ILE A 786 -4.95 -27.13 -57.10
CA ILE A 786 -4.93 -28.31 -57.98
C ILE A 786 -5.61 -29.52 -57.30
N SER A 787 -5.82 -29.48 -55.97
CA SER A 787 -6.23 -30.64 -55.17
C SER A 787 -7.70 -30.67 -54.70
N GLU A 788 -8.57 -29.71 -55.05
CA GLU A 788 -9.93 -29.65 -54.46
C GLU A 788 -11.12 -29.59 -55.47
N HIS A 789 -12.02 -30.58 -55.34
CA HIS A 789 -13.47 -30.51 -55.66
C HIS A 789 -14.26 -31.22 -54.51
N PRO A 790 -15.56 -30.95 -54.31
CA PRO A 790 -16.09 -30.38 -53.07
C PRO A 790 -16.71 -31.40 -52.09
N ASN A 791 -16.80 -31.04 -50.79
CA ASN A 791 -17.89 -31.55 -49.95
C ASN A 791 -18.35 -30.60 -48.82
N VAL A 792 -19.61 -30.83 -48.44
CA VAL A 792 -20.63 -30.03 -47.72
C VAL A 792 -20.45 -29.98 -46.19
N PRO A 793 -21.07 -29.03 -45.45
CA PRO A 793 -20.77 -28.70 -44.04
C PRO A 793 -21.67 -29.40 -43.00
N GLU A 794 -21.17 -29.57 -41.78
CA GLU A 794 -21.93 -29.89 -40.55
C GLU A 794 -21.58 -28.85 -39.47
N LEU A 795 -22.51 -27.95 -39.08
CA LEU A 795 -23.56 -28.10 -38.06
C LEU A 795 -23.00 -28.39 -36.65
N GLY A 796 -23.20 -27.42 -35.76
CA GLY A 796 -22.71 -27.44 -34.39
C GLY A 796 -23.64 -28.10 -33.39
N GLU A 797 -23.16 -28.20 -32.16
CA GLU A 797 -23.98 -28.42 -30.97
C GLU A 797 -23.53 -27.51 -29.84
N ALA A 798 -24.52 -26.83 -29.27
CA ALA A 798 -24.44 -26.10 -28.02
C ALA A 798 -24.45 -27.10 -26.85
N GLY A 799 -23.64 -26.81 -25.83
CA GLY A 799 -23.70 -27.46 -24.52
C GLY A 799 -23.64 -26.39 -23.45
N GLU A 800 -24.68 -26.36 -22.62
CA GLU A 800 -25.02 -25.33 -21.63
C GLU A 800 -23.97 -25.12 -20.53
N GLU A 801 -23.98 -23.87 -20.07
CA GLU A 801 -23.20 -23.27 -18.99
C GLU A 801 -23.48 -23.90 -17.62
N ASP A 802 -22.42 -24.02 -16.81
CA ASP A 802 -22.50 -23.82 -15.37
C ASP A 802 -21.32 -22.92 -14.99
N ASP A 803 -21.59 -21.62 -14.98
CA ASP A 803 -20.65 -20.55 -14.66
C ASP A 803 -20.23 -20.60 -13.18
N ILE A 804 -18.95 -20.86 -12.94
CA ILE A 804 -18.25 -20.51 -11.71
C ILE A 804 -17.04 -19.70 -12.15
N PRO A 805 -16.88 -18.44 -11.69
CA PRO A 805 -15.93 -17.50 -12.27
C PRO A 805 -14.48 -18.01 -12.19
N ASP A 806 -13.82 -17.85 -13.32
CA ASP A 806 -12.40 -18.10 -13.58
C ASP A 806 -11.54 -17.28 -12.61
N VAL A 807 -10.48 -17.89 -12.09
CA VAL A 807 -9.43 -17.20 -11.35
C VAL A 807 -8.13 -17.53 -12.05
N THR A 808 -7.65 -16.60 -12.85
CA THR A 808 -6.33 -16.66 -13.48
C THR A 808 -5.32 -15.91 -12.59
N VAL A 809 -4.03 -16.21 -12.71
CA VAL A 809 -2.98 -15.44 -12.00
C VAL A 809 -2.81 -14.04 -12.62
N GLU A 810 -3.28 -13.84 -13.85
CA GLU A 810 -3.37 -12.51 -14.44
C GLU A 810 -4.49 -11.68 -13.77
N ASP A 811 -5.41 -12.30 -13.03
CA ASP A 811 -6.31 -11.65 -12.06
C ASP A 811 -5.66 -11.42 -10.68
N LEU A 812 -4.37 -11.73 -10.51
CA LEU A 812 -3.55 -11.32 -9.36
C LEU A 812 -2.58 -10.18 -9.73
N ASP A 813 -2.27 -10.00 -11.02
CA ASP A 813 -1.46 -8.88 -11.51
C ASP A 813 -2.31 -7.75 -12.15
N GLY A 814 -3.57 -8.03 -12.51
CA GLY A 814 -4.53 -7.05 -13.02
C GLY A 814 -5.61 -6.61 -12.02
N PHE A 815 -5.57 -7.14 -10.80
CA PHE A 815 -6.52 -6.85 -9.73
C PHE A 815 -5.74 -6.34 -8.52
N ASP A 816 -5.56 -5.01 -8.51
CA ASP A 816 -5.00 -4.24 -7.41
C ASP A 816 -5.45 -4.77 -6.03
N SER A 817 -4.48 -5.25 -5.26
CA SER A 817 -4.46 -5.31 -3.79
C SER A 817 -5.81 -5.62 -3.09
N GLU A 818 -6.41 -6.77 -3.37
CA GLU A 818 -7.54 -7.26 -2.58
C GLU A 818 -7.10 -7.88 -1.25
N GLY A 819 -7.35 -7.15 -0.16
CA GLY A 819 -7.75 -7.79 1.12
C GLY A 819 -6.66 -8.22 2.09
N TYR A 820 -5.83 -7.30 2.60
CA TYR A 820 -5.09 -7.53 3.84
C TYR A 820 -6.03 -7.39 5.06
N ASP A 821 -6.22 -8.47 5.81
CA ASP A 821 -6.63 -8.41 7.23
C ASP A 821 -5.45 -7.84 8.06
N SER A 822 -5.69 -7.17 9.18
CA SER A 822 -4.63 -6.53 10.00
C SER A 822 -3.63 -7.50 10.63
N GLU A 823 -2.47 -6.99 11.04
CA GLU A 823 -1.52 -7.64 11.96
C GLU A 823 -2.06 -7.86 13.39
N GLU A 824 -3.14 -7.19 13.81
CA GLU A 824 -3.69 -7.33 15.19
C GLU A 824 -4.18 -8.75 15.54
N ASP A 825 -4.49 -9.60 14.55
CA ASP A 825 -4.92 -11.00 14.76
C ASP A 825 -3.73 -11.99 14.82
N TYR A 826 -2.47 -11.53 14.70
CA TYR A 826 -1.28 -12.39 14.84
C TYR A 826 -0.87 -12.62 16.30
N TYR A 827 -1.28 -11.74 17.23
CA TYR A 827 -0.92 -11.80 18.66
C TYR A 827 -2.11 -12.11 19.60
N LYS A 828 -3.17 -12.73 19.08
CA LYS A 828 -4.20 -13.42 19.87
C LYS A 828 -4.36 -14.84 19.36
#